data_AF-A0AAJ6YBZ5-F1
#
_entry.id   AF-A0AAJ6YBZ5-F1
#
_cell.length_a   1.000
_cell.length_b   1.000
_cell.length_c   1.000
_cell.angle_alpha   90.00
_cell.angle_beta   90.00
_cell.angle_gamma   90.00
#
_symmetry.space_group_name_H-M   'P 1'
#
loop_
_entity.id
_entity.type
_entity.pdbx_description
1 polymer ?
#
loop_
_entity_poly.entity_id
_entity_poly.type
_entity_poly.pdbx_seq_one_letter_code
_entity_poly.pdbx_strand_id
1 'polypeptide(L)'
;MSWFGNVFSIMLRNIFTSETTEYLVIEYNASKYSMRQVICREDGIALYSPLYAQETYEIVLHRPVGQYSDMTSIMEIQMMCDILRSNPNWNVAHIAAHFSLLDIVNDQEIAPYLNVADSVTGISPLQVAIQTKDFDIVKAMVLANCKLDHVDLYLNTVYHYAATSTKNILCYLHEINPALLNNQNKSGLTALHIACCNDMLENVTTLISLGADANIATTSAIDSACSNLDEIVYEEKCNLIRNGGTPLHYSFNTEILKLIIKKSCSINAVNLNQETALHNMVHQNLFENVLILLTYNANVNTLNAEGYSVLRSAILKLDFKYYFNHLFPWAIVTLPLILSSAQNNVNIVQALIAFNADVDIADPDLVSLRHGTNIATNEGKKILNILNAVGSERCIATVSHCHKGCKYNGDYNGTESIKLLNLNPRSILDQMLYVSSMGKFSSKPRQHKNGGRLLCLDGGGIKGLILIQMLYEIENILQKPIISCFDWIAGTSTGHTRESSPNAIYQPAVVEKDATIFERINMKGSECQGLYFQIKNKVFQGNRPYSSIPLEDTLINCFGNETPMTCIEHPKVMITATLGDRRPVDLHFFRNYTSSNDILQLPTNSKFKNTLPPCEQLIWKAARATGAAPTYFEAFGRFIDGGVIANNPTLDAITEIYEYNLALEAVGRHSEITPLSLVVSLGTGLIPVENQRFDLHWRGNLKEVALLLRNMFNLVIDQATTTDGRMVDRARSWCSMIGVPYYRFNPQLAEDVPLDETNDLKLIDMMCTTRAYMHANRNQVKELALILKSISEDN
;
A
#
# COMPACT_ATOMS: atom_id res chain seq x y z
N MET A 1 17.70 7.67 -42.98
CA MET A 1 16.84 8.49 -43.85
C MET A 1 15.53 7.73 -44.05
N SER A 2 14.32 8.25 -43.81
CA SER A 2 13.86 9.34 -42.93
C SER A 2 12.35 9.49 -43.16
N TRP A 3 11.56 8.70 -42.44
CA TRP A 3 10.09 8.61 -42.54
C TRP A 3 9.62 8.06 -41.18
N PHE A 4 8.72 8.66 -40.41
CA PHE A 4 8.07 9.98 -40.53
C PHE A 4 8.59 10.95 -39.45
N GLY A 5 8.41 12.25 -39.67
CA GLY A 5 8.60 13.29 -38.66
C GLY A 5 7.47 14.33 -38.74
N ASN A 6 6.92 14.67 -37.58
CA ASN A 6 6.07 15.82 -37.27
C ASN A 6 4.90 16.13 -38.22
N VAL A 7 3.72 15.65 -37.82
CA VAL A 7 2.56 16.55 -37.70
C VAL A 7 2.89 17.61 -36.61
N PHE A 8 2.22 18.77 -36.67
CA PHE A 8 2.24 19.90 -35.72
C PHE A 8 3.37 20.95 -35.82
N SER A 9 2.94 22.19 -35.51
CA SER A 9 3.67 23.47 -35.46
C SER A 9 4.21 23.97 -36.81
N ILE A 10 4.04 25.24 -37.20
CA ILE A 10 3.32 26.40 -36.62
C ILE A 10 2.78 27.20 -37.83
N MET A 11 1.49 27.54 -37.89
CA MET A 11 0.90 28.80 -37.41
C MET A 11 1.53 30.06 -38.05
N LEU A 12 0.69 30.95 -38.60
CA LEU A 12 1.06 32.24 -39.28
C LEU A 12 1.68 32.05 -40.70
N ARG A 13 1.38 32.89 -41.72
CA ARG A 13 0.49 34.07 -41.77
C ARG A 13 0.05 34.43 -43.21
N ASN A 14 -1.26 34.63 -43.41
CA ASN A 14 -1.93 35.55 -44.36
C ASN A 14 -1.66 35.32 -45.89
N ILE A 15 -2.40 35.86 -46.88
CA ILE A 15 -3.13 37.13 -46.98
C ILE A 15 -4.13 37.10 -48.18
N PHE A 16 -5.36 37.66 -48.05
CA PHE A 16 -6.38 37.96 -49.11
C PHE A 16 -6.87 36.80 -50.02
N THR A 17 -8.13 36.67 -50.47
CA THR A 17 -9.43 37.40 -50.41
C THR A 17 -10.55 36.39 -50.79
N SER A 18 -11.88 36.61 -50.74
CA SER A 18 -12.79 37.74 -50.41
C SER A 18 -14.21 37.21 -50.12
N GLU A 19 -15.12 38.13 -49.74
CA GLU A 19 -16.60 38.10 -49.98
C GLU A 19 -17.56 37.18 -49.17
N THR A 20 -18.65 37.84 -48.77
CA THR A 20 -20.01 37.41 -48.38
C THR A 20 -20.79 36.80 -49.58
N THR A 21 -21.93 36.09 -49.52
CA THR A 21 -22.81 35.41 -48.51
C THR A 21 -23.66 34.36 -49.34
N GLU A 22 -24.86 33.80 -49.05
CA GLU A 22 -25.88 33.95 -48.00
C GLU A 22 -26.85 32.74 -47.95
N TYR A 23 -27.45 32.46 -46.78
CA TYR A 23 -28.64 31.61 -46.60
C TYR A 23 -29.52 32.18 -45.47
N LEU A 24 -30.05 33.39 -45.59
CA LEU A 24 -31.18 33.80 -46.43
C LEU A 24 -32.54 33.30 -45.91
N VAL A 25 -33.35 34.27 -45.46
CA VAL A 25 -34.75 34.09 -45.02
C VAL A 25 -35.62 33.67 -46.20
N ILE A 26 -36.47 32.65 -46.02
CA ILE A 26 -37.48 32.28 -47.02
C ILE A 26 -38.65 33.27 -46.96
N GLU A 27 -39.11 33.70 -48.12
CA GLU A 27 -39.99 34.87 -48.33
C GLU A 27 -41.34 34.78 -47.60
N TYR A 28 -41.66 35.84 -46.84
CA TYR A 28 -42.95 36.04 -46.18
C TYR A 28 -44.04 36.38 -47.20
N ASN A 29 -44.79 35.38 -47.66
CA ASN A 29 -45.88 35.59 -48.60
C ASN A 29 -47.22 35.88 -47.89
N ALA A 30 -47.46 37.17 -47.63
CA ALA A 30 -48.69 37.68 -47.01
C ALA A 30 -50.00 37.25 -47.71
N SER A 31 -49.96 36.90 -49.00
CA SER A 31 -51.17 36.49 -49.74
C SER A 31 -51.76 35.15 -49.30
N LYS A 32 -51.02 34.30 -48.56
CA LYS A 32 -51.56 33.06 -47.97
C LYS A 32 -52.51 33.29 -46.78
N TYR A 33 -52.45 34.46 -46.14
CA TYR A 33 -53.24 34.77 -44.94
C TYR A 33 -54.27 35.89 -45.15
N SER A 34 -54.23 36.60 -46.28
CA SER A 34 -55.12 37.73 -46.58
C SER A 34 -56.62 37.38 -46.70
N MET A 35 -56.97 36.11 -46.93
CA MET A 35 -58.35 35.62 -46.98
C MET A 35 -58.75 34.78 -45.74
N ARG A 36 -57.93 34.71 -44.69
CA ARG A 36 -58.30 34.01 -43.45
C ARG A 36 -58.93 34.97 -42.44
N GLN A 37 -59.97 34.51 -41.73
CA GLN A 37 -60.60 35.31 -40.68
C GLN A 37 -59.72 35.30 -39.43
N VAL A 38 -59.39 36.50 -38.93
CA VAL A 38 -58.72 36.69 -37.64
C VAL A 38 -59.78 36.63 -36.54
N ILE A 39 -59.61 35.75 -35.56
CA ILE A 39 -60.56 35.53 -34.46
C ILE A 39 -60.26 36.46 -33.29
N CYS A 40 -58.98 36.62 -32.95
CA CYS A 40 -58.51 37.55 -31.93
C CYS A 40 -57.11 38.08 -32.31
N ARG A 41 -56.75 39.27 -31.80
CA ARG A 41 -55.51 39.97 -32.13
C ARG A 41 -55.08 40.91 -30.99
N GLU A 42 -54.14 40.48 -30.17
CA GLU A 42 -53.56 41.26 -29.08
C GLU A 42 -52.03 41.19 -29.14
N ASP A 43 -51.36 42.29 -28.77
CA ASP A 43 -49.92 42.47 -28.54
C ASP A 43 -48.90 41.64 -29.36
N GLY A 44 -49.15 41.46 -30.65
CA GLY A 44 -48.24 40.81 -31.59
C GLY A 44 -48.51 39.32 -31.83
N ILE A 45 -49.62 38.79 -31.33
CA ILE A 45 -50.13 37.45 -31.65
C ILE A 45 -51.40 37.57 -32.50
N ALA A 46 -51.52 36.74 -33.53
CA ALA A 46 -52.72 36.61 -34.36
C ALA A 46 -53.23 35.17 -34.33
N LEU A 47 -54.51 34.99 -33.99
CA LEU A 47 -55.21 33.71 -34.05
C LEU A 47 -56.07 33.64 -35.32
N TYR A 48 -55.76 32.71 -36.21
CA TYR A 48 -56.50 32.51 -37.46
C TYR A 48 -57.52 31.37 -37.37
N SER A 49 -58.64 31.52 -38.07
CA SER A 49 -59.62 30.44 -38.24
C SER A 49 -59.03 29.22 -38.98
N PRO A 50 -59.44 27.98 -38.64
CA PRO A 50 -59.04 26.80 -39.37
C PRO A 50 -59.53 26.80 -40.83
N LEU A 51 -58.91 25.98 -41.68
CA LEU A 51 -59.41 25.68 -43.02
C LEU A 51 -60.45 24.55 -42.96
N TYR A 52 -61.39 24.55 -43.92
CA TYR A 52 -62.61 23.70 -43.99
C TYR A 52 -62.42 22.16 -44.00
N ALA A 53 -61.25 21.63 -43.64
CA ALA A 53 -60.96 20.20 -43.55
C ALA A 53 -60.08 19.77 -42.36
N GLN A 54 -59.66 20.68 -41.47
CA GLN A 54 -58.80 20.36 -40.31
C GLN A 54 -59.20 21.18 -39.08
N GLU A 55 -59.40 20.53 -37.93
CA GLU A 55 -59.85 21.15 -36.67
C GLU A 55 -58.70 21.76 -35.83
N THR A 56 -57.67 22.29 -36.50
CA THR A 56 -56.46 22.82 -35.86
C THR A 56 -56.36 24.34 -36.03
N TYR A 57 -56.26 25.06 -34.92
CA TYR A 57 -56.03 26.50 -34.90
C TYR A 57 -54.53 26.82 -35.00
N GLU A 58 -54.17 27.80 -35.82
CA GLU A 58 -52.78 28.26 -36.00
C GLU A 58 -52.56 29.60 -35.28
N ILE A 59 -51.56 29.65 -34.39
CA ILE A 59 -51.13 30.84 -33.64
C ILE A 59 -49.87 31.38 -34.31
N VAL A 60 -49.88 32.66 -34.69
CA VAL A 60 -48.74 33.30 -35.38
C VAL A 60 -48.23 34.51 -34.60
N LEU A 61 -46.93 34.50 -34.28
CA LEU A 61 -46.20 35.60 -33.64
C LEU A 61 -45.64 36.59 -34.67
N HIS A 62 -45.88 37.89 -34.44
CA HIS A 62 -45.47 39.01 -35.29
C HIS A 62 -45.05 40.21 -34.43
N ARG A 63 -43.81 40.20 -33.90
CA ARG A 63 -43.15 41.42 -33.37
C ARG A 63 -41.64 41.47 -33.72
N PRO A 64 -41.04 42.68 -33.80
CA PRO A 64 -39.68 42.87 -34.30
C PRO A 64 -38.62 42.69 -33.20
N VAL A 65 -37.38 42.43 -33.62
CA VAL A 65 -36.22 42.36 -32.73
C VAL A 65 -35.79 43.78 -32.34
N GLY A 66 -35.91 44.14 -31.06
CA GLY A 66 -35.37 45.39 -30.53
C GLY A 66 -35.73 45.67 -29.07
N GLN A 67 -34.70 45.90 -28.25
CA GLN A 67 -34.77 46.55 -26.92
C GLN A 67 -35.64 45.89 -25.84
N TYR A 68 -35.30 44.65 -25.47
CA TYR A 68 -35.02 44.29 -24.06
C TYR A 68 -33.93 43.21 -24.06
N SER A 69 -33.00 43.28 -23.11
CA SER A 69 -32.18 42.11 -22.76
C SER A 69 -32.95 41.24 -21.76
N ASP A 70 -32.51 40.00 -21.61
CA ASP A 70 -32.83 39.16 -20.44
C ASP A 70 -34.31 38.74 -20.29
N MET A 71 -34.80 37.94 -21.25
CA MET A 71 -35.85 36.93 -20.99
C MET A 71 -35.74 35.72 -21.93
N THR A 72 -35.30 34.60 -21.36
CA THR A 72 -35.42 33.18 -21.75
C THR A 72 -35.63 32.77 -23.22
N SER A 73 -34.80 31.85 -23.72
CA SER A 73 -35.13 31.11 -24.95
C SER A 73 -36.31 30.14 -24.76
N ILE A 74 -36.93 29.73 -25.87
CA ILE A 74 -38.01 28.73 -25.90
C ILE A 74 -37.56 27.40 -25.24
N MET A 75 -36.27 27.08 -25.30
CA MET A 75 -35.69 25.86 -24.72
C MET A 75 -35.66 25.91 -23.18
N GLU A 76 -35.33 27.07 -22.60
CA GLU A 76 -35.36 27.27 -21.14
C GLU A 76 -36.80 27.18 -20.60
N ILE A 77 -37.77 27.78 -21.29
CA ILE A 77 -39.20 27.69 -20.91
C ILE A 77 -39.69 26.23 -20.96
N GLN A 78 -39.25 25.45 -21.95
CA GLN A 78 -39.57 24.02 -22.02
C GLN A 78 -38.91 23.24 -20.86
N MET A 79 -37.66 23.52 -20.52
CA MET A 79 -36.99 22.93 -19.35
C MET A 79 -37.71 23.27 -18.04
N MET A 80 -38.14 24.53 -17.83
CA MET A 80 -38.96 24.92 -16.67
C MET A 80 -40.25 24.09 -16.59
N CYS A 81 -40.92 23.88 -17.73
CA CYS A 81 -42.12 23.05 -17.78
C CYS A 81 -41.86 21.57 -17.45
N ASP A 82 -40.74 20.99 -17.88
CA ASP A 82 -40.40 19.58 -17.59
C ASP A 82 -39.92 19.36 -16.15
N ILE A 83 -39.25 20.36 -15.55
CA ILE A 83 -38.89 20.36 -14.13
C ILE A 83 -40.14 20.51 -13.25
N LEU A 84 -41.09 21.36 -13.63
CA LEU A 84 -42.40 21.46 -12.95
C LEU A 84 -43.27 20.20 -13.09
N ARG A 85 -43.17 19.47 -14.21
CA ARG A 85 -43.86 18.17 -14.40
C ARG A 85 -43.26 17.07 -13.52
N SER A 86 -41.95 17.06 -13.34
CA SER A 86 -41.24 16.05 -12.52
C SER A 86 -41.29 16.36 -11.02
N ASN A 87 -41.36 17.65 -10.64
CA ASN A 87 -41.36 18.11 -9.25
C ASN A 87 -42.56 19.04 -8.97
N PRO A 88 -43.80 18.54 -8.95
CA PRO A 88 -45.03 19.35 -8.91
C PRO A 88 -45.25 20.15 -7.62
N ASN A 89 -44.45 19.91 -6.58
CA ASN A 89 -44.56 20.54 -5.26
C ASN A 89 -43.44 21.57 -4.98
N TRP A 90 -42.53 21.80 -5.93
CA TRP A 90 -41.48 22.81 -5.79
C TRP A 90 -42.05 24.22 -5.75
N ASN A 91 -41.67 25.00 -4.74
CA ASN A 91 -42.02 26.41 -4.63
C ASN A 91 -41.09 27.30 -5.49
N VAL A 92 -41.43 28.59 -5.60
CA VAL A 92 -40.66 29.57 -6.40
C VAL A 92 -39.17 29.62 -6.02
N ALA A 93 -38.82 29.43 -4.75
CA ALA A 93 -37.43 29.42 -4.31
C ALA A 93 -36.65 28.17 -4.78
N HIS A 94 -37.28 26.99 -4.87
CA HIS A 94 -36.65 25.81 -5.48
C HIS A 94 -36.40 26.00 -6.98
N ILE A 95 -37.31 26.69 -7.68
CA ILE A 95 -37.16 27.00 -9.10
C ILE A 95 -36.02 28.02 -9.29
N ALA A 96 -35.98 29.09 -8.48
CA ALA A 96 -34.90 30.06 -8.49
C ALA A 96 -33.53 29.44 -8.13
N ALA A 97 -33.49 28.48 -7.22
CA ALA A 97 -32.31 27.67 -6.92
C ALA A 97 -31.84 26.85 -8.13
N HIS A 98 -32.76 26.15 -8.80
CA HIS A 98 -32.43 25.23 -9.89
C HIS A 98 -31.98 25.94 -11.17
N PHE A 99 -32.54 27.12 -11.46
CA PHE A 99 -32.16 27.96 -12.61
C PHE A 99 -31.12 29.04 -12.26
N SER A 100 -30.53 28.99 -11.06
CA SER A 100 -29.48 29.90 -10.58
C SER A 100 -29.82 31.39 -10.74
N LEU A 101 -31.08 31.76 -10.48
CA LEU A 101 -31.62 33.10 -10.69
C LEU A 101 -31.27 34.05 -9.52
N LEU A 102 -30.05 34.60 -9.57
CA LEU A 102 -29.43 35.37 -8.48
C LEU A 102 -30.25 36.56 -7.97
N ASP A 103 -30.84 37.36 -8.87
CA ASP A 103 -31.57 38.57 -8.50
C ASP A 103 -32.80 38.24 -7.63
N ILE A 104 -33.56 37.24 -8.09
CA ILE A 104 -34.83 36.75 -7.53
C ILE A 104 -34.66 36.22 -6.09
N VAL A 105 -33.47 35.77 -5.70
CA VAL A 105 -33.18 35.29 -4.33
C VAL A 105 -33.18 36.41 -3.29
N ASN A 106 -32.92 37.66 -3.70
CA ASN A 106 -32.85 38.80 -2.80
C ASN A 106 -34.20 39.53 -2.62
N ASP A 107 -35.24 39.12 -3.36
CA ASP A 107 -36.55 39.77 -3.32
C ASP A 107 -37.32 39.47 -2.03
N GLN A 108 -37.91 40.53 -1.45
CA GLN A 108 -38.64 40.46 -0.18
C GLN A 108 -39.88 39.56 -0.24
N GLU A 109 -40.45 39.34 -1.42
CA GLU A 109 -41.59 38.44 -1.64
C GLU A 109 -41.18 36.95 -1.59
N ILE A 110 -39.91 36.64 -1.84
CA ILE A 110 -39.40 35.26 -1.97
C ILE A 110 -38.66 34.79 -0.71
N ALA A 111 -38.10 35.73 0.06
CA ALA A 111 -37.58 35.51 1.42
C ALA A 111 -38.39 34.54 2.31
N PRO A 112 -39.74 34.61 2.42
CA PRO A 112 -40.51 33.64 3.21
C PRO A 112 -40.49 32.20 2.67
N TYR A 113 -40.28 32.00 1.37
CA TYR A 113 -40.27 30.68 0.73
C TYR A 113 -38.89 29.99 0.73
N LEU A 114 -37.80 30.74 0.92
CA LEU A 114 -36.42 30.24 0.98
C LEU A 114 -36.21 29.11 2.02
N ASN A 115 -37.00 29.12 3.09
CA ASN A 115 -36.94 28.15 4.19
C ASN A 115 -38.12 27.16 4.22
N VAL A 116 -38.95 27.12 3.16
CA VAL A 116 -40.04 26.16 2.99
C VAL A 116 -39.51 24.98 2.17
N ALA A 117 -39.46 23.80 2.78
CA ALA A 117 -39.04 22.56 2.13
C ALA A 117 -40.15 21.94 1.25
N ASP A 118 -39.76 21.11 0.29
CA ASP A 118 -40.69 20.28 -0.49
C ASP A 118 -41.44 19.26 0.40
N SER A 119 -42.72 19.08 0.11
CA SER A 119 -43.64 18.19 0.82
C SER A 119 -43.43 16.69 0.58
N VAL A 120 -42.74 16.28 -0.49
CA VAL A 120 -42.54 14.86 -0.86
C VAL A 120 -41.14 14.35 -0.50
N THR A 121 -40.11 15.16 -0.68
CA THR A 121 -38.71 14.81 -0.42
C THR A 121 -38.16 15.41 0.88
N GLY A 122 -38.75 16.50 1.37
CA GLY A 122 -38.22 17.29 2.49
C GLY A 122 -37.01 18.15 2.13
N ILE A 123 -36.60 18.21 0.86
CA ILE A 123 -35.45 19.01 0.40
C ILE A 123 -35.76 20.51 0.52
N SER A 124 -34.76 21.34 0.83
CA SER A 124 -34.89 22.81 0.84
C SER A 124 -34.34 23.48 -0.43
N PRO A 125 -34.75 24.72 -0.74
CA PRO A 125 -34.20 25.49 -1.85
C PRO A 125 -32.67 25.58 -1.85
N LEU A 126 -32.05 25.75 -0.67
CA LEU A 126 -30.60 25.80 -0.51
C LEU A 126 -29.94 24.44 -0.85
N GLN A 127 -30.58 23.31 -0.54
CA GLN A 127 -30.07 21.99 -0.91
C GLN A 127 -30.13 21.77 -2.44
N VAL A 128 -31.18 22.26 -3.11
CA VAL A 128 -31.24 22.28 -4.60
C VAL A 128 -30.15 23.17 -5.20
N ALA A 129 -29.89 24.35 -4.63
CA ALA A 129 -28.81 25.25 -5.08
C ALA A 129 -27.42 24.60 -4.92
N ILE A 130 -27.23 23.71 -3.94
CA ILE A 130 -25.99 22.92 -3.81
C ILE A 130 -25.90 21.82 -4.88
N GLN A 131 -27.05 21.26 -5.32
CA GLN A 131 -27.10 20.24 -6.38
C GLN A 131 -26.81 20.81 -7.78
N THR A 132 -27.14 22.06 -8.09
CA THR A 132 -26.75 22.71 -9.36
C THR A 132 -25.24 22.94 -9.47
N LYS A 133 -24.53 22.92 -8.33
CA LYS A 133 -23.08 23.11 -8.17
C LYS A 133 -22.59 24.54 -8.39
N ASP A 134 -23.50 25.49 -8.64
CA ASP A 134 -23.20 26.90 -8.84
C ASP A 134 -22.89 27.59 -7.50
N PHE A 135 -21.72 28.22 -7.42
CA PHE A 135 -21.24 28.82 -6.17
C PHE A 135 -22.00 30.10 -5.82
N ASP A 136 -22.32 30.94 -6.80
CA ASP A 136 -22.88 32.28 -6.55
C ASP A 136 -24.34 32.24 -6.10
N ILE A 137 -25.14 31.26 -6.55
CA ILE A 137 -26.52 31.06 -6.06
C ILE A 137 -26.55 30.55 -4.62
N VAL A 138 -25.65 29.61 -4.26
CA VAL A 138 -25.48 29.16 -2.87
C VAL A 138 -25.05 30.32 -1.98
N LYS A 139 -24.11 31.15 -2.44
CA LYS A 139 -23.66 32.35 -1.73
C LYS A 139 -24.78 33.38 -1.54
N ALA A 140 -25.60 33.65 -2.57
CA ALA A 140 -26.75 34.53 -2.47
C ALA A 140 -27.78 34.00 -1.46
N MET A 141 -28.12 32.71 -1.51
CA MET A 141 -29.07 32.10 -0.58
C MET A 141 -28.59 32.09 0.88
N VAL A 142 -27.30 31.87 1.13
CA VAL A 142 -26.77 31.93 2.50
C VAL A 142 -26.72 33.37 3.02
N LEU A 143 -26.41 34.37 2.18
CA LEU A 143 -26.53 35.79 2.54
C LEU A 143 -27.98 36.21 2.82
N ALA A 144 -28.96 35.57 2.18
CA ALA A 144 -30.39 35.74 2.44
C ALA A 144 -30.90 35.04 3.74
N ASN A 145 -30.01 34.56 4.60
CA ASN A 145 -30.32 33.88 5.87
C ASN A 145 -31.14 32.58 5.73
N CYS A 146 -30.84 31.75 4.72
CA CYS A 146 -31.32 30.38 4.67
C CYS A 146 -30.82 29.53 5.86
N LYS A 147 -31.67 28.63 6.37
CA LYS A 147 -31.33 27.71 7.46
C LYS A 147 -30.40 26.60 6.99
N LEU A 148 -29.15 26.64 7.46
CA LEU A 148 -28.14 25.62 7.20
C LEU A 148 -28.42 24.28 7.92
N ASP A 149 -29.07 24.33 9.08
CA ASP A 149 -29.39 23.15 9.91
C ASP A 149 -30.59 22.33 9.37
N HIS A 150 -31.12 22.67 8.19
CA HIS A 150 -32.23 21.94 7.58
C HIS A 150 -31.79 20.55 7.10
N VAL A 151 -32.69 19.57 7.26
CA VAL A 151 -32.50 18.17 6.85
C VAL A 151 -33.72 17.65 6.10
N ASP A 152 -33.47 16.79 5.11
CA ASP A 152 -34.53 16.14 4.34
C ASP A 152 -35.17 14.93 5.07
N LEU A 153 -36.08 14.20 4.40
CA LEU A 153 -36.72 13.00 4.97
C LEU A 153 -35.75 11.80 5.17
N TYR A 154 -34.53 11.90 4.66
CA TYR A 154 -33.42 10.96 4.86
C TYR A 154 -32.36 11.52 5.82
N LEU A 155 -32.64 12.63 6.52
CA LEU A 155 -31.75 13.35 7.44
C LEU A 155 -30.44 13.87 6.79
N ASN A 156 -30.40 14.05 5.47
CA ASN A 156 -29.27 14.65 4.78
C ASN A 156 -29.16 16.15 5.10
N THR A 157 -28.04 16.57 5.71
CA THR A 157 -27.68 17.99 5.89
C THR A 157 -27.14 18.61 4.59
N VAL A 158 -26.99 19.93 4.54
CA VAL A 158 -26.33 20.64 3.41
C VAL A 158 -24.97 20.06 3.00
N TYR A 159 -24.20 19.51 3.95
CA TYR A 159 -22.91 18.87 3.67
C TYR A 159 -23.01 17.57 2.86
N HIS A 160 -24.11 16.81 3.00
CA HIS A 160 -24.32 15.55 2.29
C HIS A 160 -24.52 15.80 0.79
N TYR A 161 -25.27 16.86 0.45
CA TYR A 161 -25.37 17.37 -0.91
C TYR A 161 -24.03 17.94 -1.38
N ALA A 162 -23.38 18.77 -0.54
CA ALA A 162 -22.14 19.46 -0.91
C ALA A 162 -20.98 18.49 -1.22
N ALA A 163 -20.95 17.30 -0.61
CA ALA A 163 -20.02 16.21 -0.92
C ALA A 163 -20.02 15.79 -2.41
N THR A 164 -21.13 16.00 -3.13
CA THR A 164 -21.28 15.71 -4.58
C THR A 164 -21.10 16.96 -5.48
N SER A 165 -20.95 18.14 -4.85
CA SER A 165 -20.87 19.45 -5.50
C SER A 165 -19.41 19.87 -5.77
N THR A 166 -19.08 21.17 -5.67
CA THR A 166 -17.71 21.69 -5.79
C THR A 166 -17.07 21.98 -4.42
N LYS A 167 -15.74 21.87 -4.36
CA LYS A 167 -14.93 22.20 -3.17
C LYS A 167 -15.16 23.62 -2.63
N ASN A 168 -15.51 24.58 -3.49
CA ASN A 168 -15.75 25.97 -3.09
C ASN A 168 -16.99 26.08 -2.17
N ILE A 169 -18.05 25.34 -2.49
CA ILE A 169 -19.27 25.26 -1.68
C ILE A 169 -18.95 24.63 -0.32
N LEU A 170 -18.17 23.55 -0.28
CA LEU A 170 -17.76 22.87 0.96
C LEU A 170 -16.98 23.79 1.92
N CYS A 171 -16.01 24.56 1.41
CA CYS A 171 -15.27 25.52 2.22
C CYS A 171 -16.18 26.63 2.76
N TYR A 172 -17.00 27.24 1.91
CA TYR A 172 -17.87 28.36 2.29
C TYR A 172 -18.95 27.96 3.31
N LEU A 173 -19.52 26.75 3.21
CA LEU A 173 -20.43 26.21 4.24
C LEU A 173 -19.72 26.03 5.59
N HIS A 174 -18.44 25.66 5.60
CA HIS A 174 -17.63 25.48 6.81
C HIS A 174 -17.16 26.77 7.46
N GLU A 175 -16.94 27.84 6.69
CA GLU A 175 -16.69 29.18 7.24
C GLU A 175 -17.89 29.71 8.08
N ILE A 176 -19.10 29.18 7.84
CA ILE A 176 -20.35 29.70 8.41
C ILE A 176 -20.96 28.75 9.47
N ASN A 177 -20.99 27.43 9.23
CA ASN A 177 -21.48 26.46 10.22
C ASN A 177 -20.67 25.14 10.19
N PRO A 178 -19.51 25.09 10.85
CA PRO A 178 -18.65 23.90 10.87
C PRO A 178 -19.25 22.72 11.68
N ALA A 179 -20.27 22.96 12.51
CA ALA A 179 -20.80 21.94 13.44
C ALA A 179 -21.50 20.78 12.72
N LEU A 180 -22.10 21.03 11.55
CA LEU A 180 -22.85 20.01 10.78
C LEU A 180 -21.96 19.05 9.97
N LEU A 181 -20.64 19.26 9.94
CA LEU A 181 -19.68 18.55 9.07
C LEU A 181 -19.67 17.02 9.32
N ASN A 182 -19.79 16.63 10.58
CA ASN A 182 -19.73 15.23 11.03
C ASN A 182 -21.11 14.62 11.33
N ASN A 183 -22.21 15.33 11.03
CA ASN A 183 -23.56 14.80 11.22
C ASN A 183 -23.78 13.55 10.34
N GLN A 184 -24.50 12.58 10.89
CA GLN A 184 -24.93 11.39 10.19
C GLN A 184 -26.36 11.55 9.67
N ASN A 185 -26.61 11.08 8.44
CA ASN A 185 -27.96 10.97 7.89
C ASN A 185 -28.69 9.70 8.42
N LYS A 186 -29.88 9.41 7.89
CA LYS A 186 -30.73 8.29 8.33
C LYS A 186 -30.10 6.90 8.10
N SER A 187 -29.14 6.78 7.17
CA SER A 187 -28.35 5.56 6.95
C SER A 187 -27.04 5.53 7.74
N GLY A 188 -26.79 6.49 8.62
CA GLY A 188 -25.54 6.61 9.37
C GLY A 188 -24.36 7.14 8.56
N LEU A 189 -24.55 7.51 7.29
CA LEU A 189 -23.50 8.07 6.45
C LEU A 189 -23.23 9.52 6.86
N THR A 190 -21.98 9.95 6.80
CA THR A 190 -21.60 11.38 6.86
C THR A 190 -21.28 11.89 5.45
N ALA A 191 -21.11 13.21 5.29
CA ALA A 191 -20.66 13.81 4.04
C ALA A 191 -19.35 13.21 3.49
N LEU A 192 -18.42 12.80 4.36
CA LEU A 192 -17.17 12.14 3.96
C LEU A 192 -17.43 10.75 3.36
N HIS A 193 -18.38 9.98 3.90
CA HIS A 193 -18.78 8.70 3.31
C HIS A 193 -19.33 8.87 1.88
N ILE A 194 -20.20 9.88 1.67
CA ILE A 194 -20.78 10.17 0.36
C ILE A 194 -19.70 10.59 -0.64
N ALA A 195 -18.75 11.44 -0.23
CA ALA A 195 -17.63 11.85 -1.09
C ALA A 195 -16.75 10.65 -1.51
N CYS A 196 -16.51 9.68 -0.61
CA CYS A 196 -15.78 8.45 -0.91
C CYS A 196 -16.56 7.52 -1.86
N CYS A 197 -17.87 7.33 -1.65
CA CYS A 197 -18.71 6.48 -2.49
C CYS A 197 -18.73 6.94 -3.96
N ASN A 198 -18.83 8.26 -4.17
CA ASN A 198 -18.93 8.91 -5.47
C ASN A 198 -17.57 9.22 -6.12
N ASP A 199 -16.46 8.74 -5.55
CA ASP A 199 -15.10 8.95 -6.03
C ASP A 199 -14.68 10.44 -6.18
N MET A 200 -15.24 11.31 -5.34
CA MET A 200 -15.05 12.77 -5.41
C MET A 200 -13.74 13.20 -4.74
N LEU A 201 -12.59 12.85 -5.33
CA LEU A 201 -11.23 13.06 -4.80
C LEU A 201 -10.99 14.48 -4.26
N GLU A 202 -11.38 15.54 -4.98
CA GLU A 202 -11.23 16.92 -4.51
C GLU A 202 -12.09 17.23 -3.26
N ASN A 203 -13.33 16.74 -3.23
CA ASN A 203 -14.23 16.95 -2.09
C ASN A 203 -13.78 16.13 -0.87
N VAL A 204 -13.22 14.93 -1.08
CA VAL A 204 -12.56 14.17 -0.01
C VAL A 204 -11.36 14.94 0.54
N THR A 205 -10.44 15.44 -0.31
CA THR A 205 -9.27 16.21 0.18
C THR A 205 -9.69 17.45 0.96
N THR A 206 -10.74 18.17 0.53
CA THR A 206 -11.22 19.36 1.25
C THR A 206 -11.96 19.01 2.55
N LEU A 207 -12.89 18.06 2.58
CA LEU A 207 -13.53 17.58 3.82
C LEU A 207 -12.48 17.14 4.86
N ILE A 208 -11.48 16.38 4.41
CA ILE A 208 -10.34 15.94 5.25
C ILE A 208 -9.46 17.12 5.70
N SER A 209 -9.36 18.21 4.92
CA SER A 209 -8.65 19.43 5.34
C SER A 209 -9.43 20.26 6.36
N LEU A 210 -10.77 20.28 6.24
CA LEU A 210 -11.72 20.99 7.12
C LEU A 210 -12.00 20.24 8.44
N GLY A 211 -11.40 19.08 8.67
CA GLY A 211 -11.51 18.34 9.93
C GLY A 211 -12.66 17.34 10.02
N ALA A 212 -13.18 16.86 8.87
CA ALA A 212 -14.13 15.75 8.87
C ALA A 212 -13.49 14.48 9.47
N ASP A 213 -14.21 13.78 10.36
CA ASP A 213 -13.69 12.59 11.04
C ASP A 213 -13.79 11.35 10.15
N ALA A 214 -12.65 10.67 9.98
CA ALA A 214 -12.51 9.45 9.20
C ALA A 214 -12.82 8.17 9.99
N ASN A 215 -13.21 8.27 11.26
CA ASN A 215 -13.43 7.14 12.17
C ASN A 215 -14.91 6.91 12.54
N ILE A 216 -15.80 7.85 12.20
CA ILE A 216 -17.26 7.69 12.40
C ILE A 216 -17.74 6.48 11.59
N ALA A 217 -18.37 5.51 12.25
CA ALA A 217 -18.99 4.35 11.61
C ALA A 217 -20.50 4.55 11.43
N THR A 218 -21.06 4.02 10.34
CA THR A 218 -22.50 4.00 10.08
C THR A 218 -23.28 3.26 11.17
N THR A 219 -24.38 3.87 11.64
CA THR A 219 -25.21 3.37 12.74
C THR A 219 -26.30 2.36 12.33
N SER A 220 -26.53 2.15 11.04
CA SER A 220 -27.61 1.29 10.51
C SER A 220 -27.20 0.60 9.21
N ALA A 221 -27.64 -0.64 9.02
CA ALA A 221 -27.61 -1.28 7.70
C ALA A 221 -28.55 -0.53 6.74
N ILE A 222 -28.17 -0.44 5.46
CA ILE A 222 -28.94 0.34 4.47
C ILE A 222 -30.07 -0.51 3.88
N ASP A 223 -31.30 -0.17 4.23
CA ASP A 223 -32.52 -0.79 3.69
C ASP A 223 -32.55 -0.76 2.16
N SER A 224 -33.10 -1.81 1.55
CA SER A 224 -33.05 -2.08 0.11
C SER A 224 -33.89 -1.14 -0.78
N ALA A 225 -34.40 -0.03 -0.24
CA ALA A 225 -35.28 0.91 -0.92
C ALA A 225 -34.56 2.04 -1.69
N CYS A 226 -33.25 2.24 -1.49
CA CYS A 226 -32.45 3.22 -2.25
C CYS A 226 -32.05 2.68 -3.64
N SER A 227 -33.03 2.32 -4.46
CA SER A 227 -32.83 1.77 -5.82
C SER A 227 -32.69 2.83 -6.92
N ASN A 228 -32.84 4.11 -6.60
CA ASN A 228 -32.86 5.21 -7.58
C ASN A 228 -31.49 5.91 -7.69
N LEU A 229 -30.42 5.12 -7.77
CA LEU A 229 -29.11 5.57 -8.25
C LEU A 229 -28.90 4.96 -9.63
N ASP A 230 -29.25 5.72 -10.67
CA ASP A 230 -29.17 5.29 -12.06
C ASP A 230 -27.72 5.09 -12.50
N GLU A 231 -27.19 3.87 -12.40
CA GLU A 231 -26.42 3.22 -13.47
C GLU A 231 -26.08 1.74 -13.14
N ILE A 232 -26.04 0.90 -14.19
CA ILE A 232 -25.89 -0.57 -14.12
C ILE A 232 -24.51 -1.05 -13.59
N VAL A 233 -23.62 -0.12 -13.23
CA VAL A 233 -22.28 -0.39 -12.69
C VAL A 233 -22.27 -0.57 -11.15
N TYR A 234 -23.37 -0.25 -10.45
CA TYR A 234 -23.37 -0.12 -8.98
C TYR A 234 -23.63 -1.40 -8.16
N GLU A 235 -24.15 -2.50 -8.74
CA GLU A 235 -24.67 -3.64 -7.96
C GLU A 235 -23.64 -4.29 -7.00
N GLU A 236 -22.38 -4.51 -7.42
CA GLU A 236 -21.35 -5.08 -6.53
C GLU A 236 -20.91 -4.11 -5.41
N LYS A 237 -20.96 -2.79 -5.63
CA LYS A 237 -20.69 -1.78 -4.59
C LYS A 237 -21.83 -1.71 -3.56
N CYS A 238 -23.07 -1.74 -4.03
CA CYS A 238 -24.27 -1.61 -3.19
C CYS A 238 -24.38 -2.68 -2.10
N ASN A 239 -23.87 -3.90 -2.34
CA ASN A 239 -23.91 -4.96 -1.32
C ASN A 239 -22.98 -4.68 -0.12
N LEU A 240 -21.80 -4.09 -0.31
CA LEU A 240 -20.93 -3.69 0.80
C LEU A 240 -21.45 -2.46 1.54
N ILE A 241 -22.07 -1.53 0.80
CA ILE A 241 -22.71 -0.33 1.35
C ILE A 241 -23.80 -0.70 2.39
N ARG A 242 -24.47 -1.86 2.23
CA ARG A 242 -25.47 -2.38 3.19
C ARG A 242 -24.88 -2.82 4.53
N ASN A 243 -23.66 -3.36 4.55
CA ASN A 243 -23.02 -3.88 5.78
C ASN A 243 -22.50 -2.76 6.70
N GLY A 244 -22.54 -1.50 6.24
CA GLY A 244 -22.00 -0.36 6.95
C GLY A 244 -20.48 -0.27 6.94
N GLY A 245 -19.93 0.62 7.76
CA GLY A 245 -18.49 0.79 8.00
C GLY A 245 -18.10 2.22 8.34
N THR A 246 -16.79 2.47 8.46
CA THR A 246 -16.17 3.82 8.45
C THR A 246 -15.88 4.26 7.00
N PRO A 247 -15.57 5.54 6.69
CA PRO A 247 -15.26 6.00 5.33
C PRO A 247 -14.22 5.16 4.56
N LEU A 248 -13.25 4.55 5.28
CA LEU A 248 -12.25 3.62 4.73
C LEU A 248 -12.85 2.38 4.06
N HIS A 249 -14.04 1.93 4.51
CA HIS A 249 -14.77 0.81 3.92
C HIS A 249 -15.43 1.17 2.58
N TYR A 250 -15.58 2.45 2.30
CA TYR A 250 -16.22 3.03 1.10
C TYR A 250 -15.22 3.64 0.11
N SER A 251 -13.93 3.74 0.46
CA SER A 251 -12.89 4.29 -0.41
C SER A 251 -12.38 3.24 -1.41
N PHE A 252 -13.06 3.13 -2.55
CA PHE A 252 -12.69 2.18 -3.62
C PHE A 252 -11.52 2.66 -4.50
N ASN A 253 -11.20 3.96 -4.51
CA ASN A 253 -10.09 4.53 -5.27
C ASN A 253 -8.80 4.57 -4.45
N THR A 254 -7.68 4.17 -5.05
CA THR A 254 -6.36 4.08 -4.43
C THR A 254 -5.85 5.42 -3.88
N GLU A 255 -6.16 6.55 -4.52
CA GLU A 255 -5.73 7.88 -4.03
C GLU A 255 -6.60 8.37 -2.87
N ILE A 256 -7.92 8.15 -2.92
CA ILE A 256 -8.83 8.41 -1.80
C ILE A 256 -8.40 7.59 -0.57
N LEU A 257 -8.09 6.31 -0.77
CA LEU A 257 -7.59 5.40 0.27
C LEU A 257 -6.29 5.91 0.91
N LYS A 258 -5.29 6.28 0.09
CA LYS A 258 -4.01 6.87 0.58
C LYS A 258 -4.23 8.14 1.40
N LEU A 259 -5.15 9.01 0.98
CA LEU A 259 -5.46 10.27 1.66
C LEU A 259 -6.12 10.06 3.04
N ILE A 260 -7.07 9.13 3.13
CA ILE A 260 -7.74 8.77 4.40
C ILE A 260 -6.73 8.17 5.38
N ILE A 261 -5.91 7.21 4.94
CA ILE A 261 -4.91 6.57 5.79
C ILE A 261 -3.86 7.57 6.29
N LYS A 262 -3.42 8.52 5.46
CA LYS A 262 -2.48 9.60 5.83
C LYS A 262 -3.01 10.52 6.94
N LYS A 263 -4.32 10.48 7.24
CA LYS A 263 -4.99 11.26 8.28
C LYS A 263 -5.39 10.42 9.50
N SER A 264 -4.60 9.38 9.81
CA SER A 264 -4.71 8.56 11.03
C SER A 264 -6.11 7.98 11.26
N CYS A 265 -6.73 7.48 10.18
CA CYS A 265 -7.93 6.66 10.25
C CYS A 265 -7.63 5.30 10.90
N SER A 266 -8.58 4.78 11.67
CA SER A 266 -8.53 3.44 12.28
C SER A 266 -8.63 2.33 11.23
N ILE A 267 -7.48 1.91 10.70
CA ILE A 267 -7.34 0.90 9.61
C ILE A 267 -8.05 -0.42 9.94
N ASN A 268 -7.99 -0.83 11.21
CA ASN A 268 -8.59 -2.07 11.71
C ASN A 268 -10.00 -1.87 12.31
N ALA A 269 -10.69 -0.77 11.98
CA ALA A 269 -12.12 -0.66 12.25
C ALA A 269 -12.91 -1.71 11.47
N VAL A 270 -14.05 -2.09 12.03
CA VAL A 270 -14.95 -3.11 11.47
C VAL A 270 -16.34 -2.52 11.19
N ASN A 271 -17.05 -3.15 10.26
CA ASN A 271 -18.46 -2.86 9.97
C ASN A 271 -19.43 -3.67 10.85
N LEU A 272 -20.72 -3.65 10.52
CA LEU A 272 -21.77 -4.34 11.30
C LEU A 272 -21.63 -5.88 11.25
N ASN A 273 -20.96 -6.42 10.23
CA ASN A 273 -20.65 -7.84 10.06
C ASN A 273 -19.26 -8.21 10.62
N GLN A 274 -18.64 -7.33 11.44
CA GLN A 274 -17.27 -7.48 11.95
C GLN A 274 -16.19 -7.54 10.84
N GLU A 275 -16.53 -7.23 9.58
CA GLU A 275 -15.59 -7.20 8.46
C GLU A 275 -14.76 -5.91 8.54
N THR A 276 -13.44 -6.01 8.41
CA THR A 276 -12.56 -4.85 8.23
C THR A 276 -12.57 -4.33 6.79
N ALA A 277 -12.13 -3.10 6.56
CA ALA A 277 -11.95 -2.56 5.20
C ALA A 277 -11.08 -3.47 4.29
N LEU A 278 -10.14 -4.24 4.87
CA LEU A 278 -9.35 -5.22 4.15
C LEU A 278 -10.21 -6.38 3.60
N HIS A 279 -11.18 -6.87 4.36
CA HIS A 279 -12.18 -7.83 3.86
C HIS A 279 -12.93 -7.23 2.66
N ASN A 280 -13.45 -6.00 2.78
CA ASN A 280 -14.19 -5.34 1.70
C ASN A 280 -13.37 -5.26 0.40
N MET A 281 -12.10 -4.87 0.47
CA MET A 281 -11.24 -4.76 -0.73
C MET A 281 -10.89 -6.13 -1.34
N VAL A 282 -10.78 -7.19 -0.52
CA VAL A 282 -10.68 -8.58 -0.98
C VAL A 282 -12.01 -9.04 -1.63
N HIS A 283 -13.15 -8.75 -1.01
CA HIS A 283 -14.48 -9.05 -1.56
C HIS A 283 -14.78 -8.27 -2.85
N GLN A 284 -14.08 -7.17 -3.15
CA GLN A 284 -14.13 -6.48 -4.46
C GLN A 284 -12.97 -6.84 -5.39
N ASN A 285 -12.00 -7.67 -4.96
CA ASN A 285 -10.81 -8.05 -5.73
C ASN A 285 -9.94 -6.85 -6.16
N LEU A 286 -9.81 -5.86 -5.27
CA LEU A 286 -9.07 -4.61 -5.49
C LEU A 286 -7.63 -4.74 -4.95
N PHE A 287 -6.79 -5.53 -5.64
CA PHE A 287 -5.42 -5.84 -5.24
C PHE A 287 -4.57 -4.61 -4.83
N GLU A 288 -4.64 -3.49 -5.56
CA GLU A 288 -3.90 -2.29 -5.20
C GLU A 288 -4.35 -1.71 -3.84
N ASN A 289 -5.66 -1.71 -3.56
CA ASN A 289 -6.19 -1.26 -2.27
C ASN A 289 -5.85 -2.25 -1.14
N VAL A 290 -5.92 -3.56 -1.41
CA VAL A 290 -5.47 -4.61 -0.49
C VAL A 290 -4.01 -4.39 -0.12
N LEU A 291 -3.14 -4.20 -1.11
CA LEU A 291 -1.72 -3.96 -0.87
C LEU A 291 -1.48 -2.64 -0.11
N ILE A 292 -2.17 -1.55 -0.48
CA ILE A 292 -2.08 -0.27 0.27
C ILE A 292 -2.40 -0.51 1.75
N LEU A 293 -3.54 -1.16 2.07
CA LEU A 293 -3.91 -1.47 3.46
C LEU A 293 -2.85 -2.32 4.18
N LEU A 294 -2.30 -3.35 3.52
CA LEU A 294 -1.22 -4.18 4.07
C LEU A 294 0.06 -3.37 4.34
N THR A 295 0.45 -2.46 3.44
CA THR A 295 1.63 -1.58 3.62
C THR A 295 1.46 -0.49 4.69
N TYR A 296 0.23 -0.31 5.19
CA TYR A 296 -0.08 0.48 6.39
C TYR A 296 -0.51 -0.39 7.58
N ASN A 297 -0.07 -1.67 7.61
CA ASN A 297 -0.18 -2.57 8.77
C ASN A 297 -1.63 -2.97 9.15
N ALA A 298 -2.51 -3.12 8.15
CA ALA A 298 -3.83 -3.74 8.33
C ALA A 298 -3.71 -5.20 8.82
N ASN A 299 -4.52 -5.58 9.81
CA ASN A 299 -4.45 -6.91 10.42
C ASN A 299 -5.13 -7.97 9.53
N VAL A 300 -4.29 -8.78 8.88
CA VAL A 300 -4.67 -9.86 7.96
C VAL A 300 -5.42 -11.01 8.64
N ASN A 301 -5.22 -11.16 9.95
CA ASN A 301 -5.80 -12.24 10.76
C ASN A 301 -7.06 -11.80 11.53
N THR A 302 -7.73 -10.74 11.06
CA THR A 302 -9.09 -10.41 11.51
C THR A 302 -10.10 -11.42 10.97
N LEU A 303 -11.13 -11.72 11.78
CA LEU A 303 -12.23 -12.61 11.43
C LEU A 303 -13.52 -11.80 11.22
N ASN A 304 -14.35 -12.18 10.27
CA ASN A 304 -15.71 -11.65 10.12
C ASN A 304 -16.69 -12.29 11.13
N ALA A 305 -17.95 -11.87 11.12
CA ALA A 305 -18.99 -12.42 12.00
C ALA A 305 -19.36 -13.89 11.71
N GLU A 306 -18.97 -14.43 10.56
CA GLU A 306 -19.06 -15.87 10.25
C GLU A 306 -17.89 -16.66 10.84
N GLY A 307 -16.83 -15.98 11.31
CA GLY A 307 -15.61 -16.59 11.85
C GLY A 307 -14.51 -16.86 10.83
N TYR A 308 -14.69 -16.46 9.57
CA TYR A 308 -13.69 -16.62 8.52
C TYR A 308 -12.66 -15.49 8.54
N SER A 309 -11.40 -15.84 8.27
CA SER A 309 -10.32 -14.84 8.09
C SER A 309 -10.36 -14.16 6.72
N VAL A 310 -9.64 -13.05 6.57
CA VAL A 310 -9.42 -12.37 5.28
C VAL A 310 -8.91 -13.35 4.21
N LEU A 311 -7.94 -14.20 4.57
CA LEU A 311 -7.37 -15.21 3.67
C LEU A 311 -8.39 -16.28 3.27
N ARG A 312 -9.23 -16.71 4.21
CA ARG A 312 -10.33 -17.65 3.94
C ARG A 312 -11.36 -17.06 2.99
N SER A 313 -11.74 -15.80 3.21
CA SER A 313 -12.68 -15.04 2.38
C SER A 313 -12.16 -14.85 0.94
N ALA A 314 -10.86 -14.58 0.77
CA ALA A 314 -10.20 -14.51 -0.54
C ALA A 314 -10.30 -15.83 -1.31
N ILE A 315 -10.13 -16.96 -0.61
CA ILE A 315 -10.17 -18.31 -1.20
C ILE A 315 -11.62 -18.67 -1.59
N LEU A 316 -12.60 -18.48 -0.70
CA LEU A 316 -14.01 -18.86 -0.93
C LEU A 316 -14.67 -18.10 -2.10
N LYS A 317 -14.28 -16.84 -2.37
CA LYS A 317 -14.85 -16.06 -3.48
C LYS A 317 -14.62 -16.71 -4.85
N LEU A 318 -13.54 -17.49 -5.01
CA LEU A 318 -13.19 -18.16 -6.28
C LEU A 318 -14.27 -19.17 -6.72
N ASP A 319 -14.87 -19.91 -5.78
CA ASP A 319 -15.90 -20.89 -6.09
C ASP A 319 -17.23 -20.22 -6.48
N PHE A 320 -17.65 -19.17 -5.78
CA PHE A 320 -18.94 -18.52 -6.03
C PHE A 320 -19.00 -17.90 -7.44
N LYS A 321 -17.93 -17.23 -7.88
CA LYS A 321 -17.83 -16.66 -9.24
C LYS A 321 -17.77 -17.75 -10.32
N TYR A 322 -17.19 -18.92 -10.02
CA TYR A 322 -17.17 -20.06 -10.94
C TYR A 322 -18.54 -20.70 -11.12
N TYR A 323 -19.30 -20.95 -10.04
CA TYR A 323 -20.65 -21.51 -10.12
C TYR A 323 -21.63 -20.58 -10.87
N PHE A 324 -21.58 -19.27 -10.62
CA PHE A 324 -22.43 -18.30 -11.30
C PHE A 324 -22.19 -18.31 -12.83
N ASN A 325 -20.91 -18.31 -13.25
CA ASN A 325 -20.54 -18.41 -14.67
C ASN A 325 -21.01 -19.72 -15.32
N HIS A 326 -21.05 -20.83 -14.57
CA HIS A 326 -21.51 -22.13 -15.08
C HIS A 326 -23.04 -22.22 -15.21
N LEU A 327 -23.78 -21.46 -14.39
CA LEU A 327 -25.24 -21.38 -14.43
C LEU A 327 -25.76 -20.39 -15.49
N PHE A 328 -24.97 -19.37 -15.87
CA PHE A 328 -25.35 -18.37 -16.88
C PHE A 328 -24.34 -18.27 -18.05
N PRO A 329 -24.24 -19.29 -18.93
CA PRO A 329 -23.23 -19.34 -19.99
C PRO A 329 -23.38 -18.31 -21.13
N TRP A 330 -24.34 -17.39 -21.07
CA TRP A 330 -24.57 -16.36 -22.09
C TRP A 330 -23.72 -15.09 -21.86
N ALA A 331 -23.09 -14.93 -20.69
CA ALA A 331 -22.24 -13.79 -20.34
C ALA A 331 -20.82 -13.81 -20.97
N ILE A 332 -20.67 -14.37 -22.17
CA ILE A 332 -19.37 -14.69 -22.82
C ILE A 332 -18.54 -13.45 -23.21
N VAL A 333 -19.14 -12.26 -23.26
CA VAL A 333 -18.54 -11.05 -23.86
C VAL A 333 -17.32 -10.49 -23.09
N THR A 334 -17.18 -10.80 -21.78
CA THR A 334 -16.20 -10.15 -20.89
C THR A 334 -14.91 -10.96 -20.62
N LEU A 335 -14.59 -11.95 -21.48
CA LEU A 335 -13.48 -12.89 -21.31
C LEU A 335 -12.11 -12.28 -20.88
N PRO A 336 -11.65 -11.12 -21.42
CA PRO A 336 -10.37 -10.52 -20.98
C PRO A 336 -10.38 -10.00 -19.55
N LEU A 337 -11.50 -9.38 -19.12
CA LEU A 337 -11.69 -8.85 -17.77
C LEU A 337 -11.87 -9.98 -16.74
N ILE A 338 -12.46 -11.10 -17.16
CA ILE A 338 -12.55 -12.30 -16.33
C ILE A 338 -11.13 -12.81 -16.01
N LEU A 339 -10.29 -13.00 -17.03
CA LEU A 339 -8.91 -13.49 -16.88
C LEU A 339 -8.03 -12.61 -16.00
N SER A 340 -8.11 -11.28 -16.13
CA SER A 340 -7.37 -10.38 -15.23
C SER A 340 -7.91 -10.45 -13.80
N SER A 341 -9.24 -10.46 -13.61
CA SER A 341 -9.84 -10.61 -12.27
C SER A 341 -9.47 -11.94 -11.60
N ALA A 342 -9.30 -13.00 -12.38
CA ALA A 342 -8.98 -14.33 -11.91
C ALA A 342 -7.52 -14.40 -11.40
N GLN A 343 -6.56 -13.90 -12.19
CA GLN A 343 -5.16 -13.72 -11.78
C GLN A 343 -5.02 -12.83 -10.54
N ASN A 344 -5.82 -11.76 -10.44
CA ASN A 344 -5.73 -10.81 -9.34
C ASN A 344 -6.06 -11.44 -7.97
N ASN A 345 -6.96 -12.43 -7.92
CA ASN A 345 -7.22 -13.19 -6.68
C ASN A 345 -5.99 -14.02 -6.23
N VAL A 346 -5.23 -14.58 -7.17
CA VAL A 346 -3.97 -15.30 -6.84
C VAL A 346 -2.96 -14.33 -6.24
N ASN A 347 -2.82 -13.14 -6.84
CA ASN A 347 -1.94 -12.08 -6.34
C ASN A 347 -2.37 -11.60 -4.95
N ILE A 348 -3.68 -11.46 -4.68
CA ILE A 348 -4.24 -11.16 -3.36
C ILE A 348 -3.88 -12.26 -2.36
N VAL A 349 -4.12 -13.54 -2.68
CA VAL A 349 -3.77 -14.66 -1.78
C VAL A 349 -2.27 -14.69 -1.49
N GLN A 350 -1.41 -14.45 -2.48
CA GLN A 350 0.04 -14.30 -2.28
C GLN A 350 0.37 -13.09 -1.39
N ALA A 351 -0.26 -11.93 -1.59
CA ALA A 351 -0.04 -10.74 -0.77
C ALA A 351 -0.42 -10.97 0.69
N LEU A 352 -1.61 -11.53 0.96
CA LEU A 352 -2.05 -11.87 2.32
C LEU A 352 -1.05 -12.83 3.00
N ILE A 353 -0.58 -13.84 2.27
CA ILE A 353 0.41 -14.81 2.75
C ILE A 353 1.80 -14.19 2.99
N ALA A 354 2.23 -13.24 2.16
CA ALA A 354 3.49 -12.50 2.31
C ALA A 354 3.44 -11.53 3.51
N PHE A 355 2.31 -10.86 3.72
CA PHE A 355 2.05 -10.04 4.91
C PHE A 355 1.53 -10.88 6.10
N ASN A 356 2.03 -12.12 6.23
CA ASN A 356 1.92 -12.95 7.42
C ASN A 356 0.49 -13.35 7.84
N ALA A 357 -0.41 -13.56 6.87
CA ALA A 357 -1.65 -14.31 7.13
C ALA A 357 -1.33 -15.67 7.75
N ASP A 358 -2.01 -16.01 8.84
CA ASP A 358 -1.96 -17.35 9.43
C ASP A 358 -2.80 -18.30 8.56
N VAL A 359 -2.25 -19.49 8.30
CA VAL A 359 -2.79 -20.50 7.39
C VAL A 359 -3.51 -21.64 8.11
N ASP A 360 -3.39 -21.70 9.43
CA ASP A 360 -3.95 -22.75 10.29
C ASP A 360 -4.93 -22.17 11.35
N ILE A 361 -5.48 -20.96 11.09
CA ILE A 361 -6.61 -20.39 11.84
C ILE A 361 -7.78 -21.39 11.83
N ALA A 362 -8.33 -21.67 13.01
CA ALA A 362 -9.45 -22.59 13.17
C ALA A 362 -10.77 -21.98 12.67
N ASP A 363 -11.13 -22.28 11.42
CA ASP A 363 -12.47 -22.06 10.85
C ASP A 363 -13.57 -22.69 11.74
N PRO A 364 -14.79 -22.12 11.79
CA PRO A 364 -15.92 -22.67 12.55
C PRO A 364 -16.26 -24.12 12.17
N ASP A 365 -16.15 -24.46 10.87
CA ASP A 365 -16.41 -25.79 10.33
C ASP A 365 -15.26 -26.80 10.60
N LEU A 366 -14.17 -26.37 11.24
CA LEU A 366 -12.93 -27.13 11.46
C LEU A 366 -12.31 -27.70 10.16
N VAL A 367 -12.53 -26.98 9.04
CA VAL A 367 -11.93 -27.29 7.74
C VAL A 367 -10.63 -26.51 7.55
N SER A 368 -9.64 -27.15 6.90
CA SER A 368 -8.43 -26.44 6.47
C SER A 368 -8.74 -25.48 5.32
N LEU A 369 -7.99 -24.36 5.21
CA LEU A 369 -8.04 -23.45 4.06
C LEU A 369 -7.95 -24.20 2.72
N ARG A 370 -7.19 -25.29 2.67
CA ARG A 370 -7.02 -26.14 1.50
C ARG A 370 -8.35 -26.72 1.00
N HIS A 371 -9.39 -26.85 1.84
CA HIS A 371 -10.72 -27.36 1.47
C HIS A 371 -11.45 -26.44 0.48
N GLY A 372 -11.23 -25.11 0.57
CA GLY A 372 -11.87 -24.14 -0.34
C GLY A 372 -11.12 -23.93 -1.66
N THR A 373 -10.21 -24.83 -2.05
CA THR A 373 -9.37 -24.60 -3.25
C THR A 373 -9.95 -25.29 -4.48
N ASN A 374 -10.40 -24.51 -5.46
CA ASN A 374 -11.00 -25.06 -6.67
C ASN A 374 -9.96 -25.75 -7.59
N ILE A 375 -9.76 -27.06 -7.38
CA ILE A 375 -8.82 -27.90 -8.14
C ILE A 375 -9.17 -28.03 -9.64
N ALA A 376 -10.37 -27.67 -10.10
CA ALA A 376 -10.64 -27.65 -11.54
C ALA A 376 -9.88 -26.50 -12.23
N THR A 377 -9.89 -25.31 -11.62
CA THR A 377 -9.19 -24.12 -12.13
C THR A 377 -7.66 -24.24 -12.06
N ASN A 378 -6.93 -23.59 -12.97
CA ASN A 378 -5.46 -23.54 -12.89
C ASN A 378 -4.96 -22.64 -11.75
N GLU A 379 -5.80 -21.72 -11.27
CA GLU A 379 -5.48 -20.78 -10.20
C GLU A 379 -5.66 -21.43 -8.82
N GLY A 380 -6.73 -22.18 -8.60
CA GLY A 380 -6.88 -23.01 -7.40
C GLY A 380 -5.76 -24.06 -7.27
N LYS A 381 -5.22 -24.59 -8.38
CA LYS A 381 -4.01 -25.44 -8.37
C LYS A 381 -2.73 -24.68 -7.97
N LYS A 382 -2.59 -23.40 -8.36
CA LYS A 382 -1.50 -22.53 -7.88
C LYS A 382 -1.64 -22.22 -6.40
N ILE A 383 -2.83 -21.80 -5.97
CA ILE A 383 -3.15 -21.47 -4.57
C ILE A 383 -2.93 -22.70 -3.66
N LEU A 384 -3.37 -23.88 -4.09
CA LEU A 384 -3.10 -25.13 -3.37
C LEU A 384 -1.60 -25.43 -3.23
N ASN A 385 -0.79 -25.13 -4.25
CA ASN A 385 0.67 -25.29 -4.19
C ASN A 385 1.31 -24.26 -3.23
N ILE A 386 0.86 -23.01 -3.26
CA ILE A 386 1.32 -21.94 -2.35
C ILE A 386 0.97 -22.28 -0.89
N LEU A 387 -0.28 -22.65 -0.61
CA LEU A 387 -0.72 -23.08 0.73
C LEU A 387 0.07 -24.31 1.22
N ASN A 388 0.35 -25.27 0.32
CA ASN A 388 1.18 -26.43 0.65
C ASN A 388 2.64 -26.08 0.94
N ALA A 389 3.22 -25.12 0.20
CA ALA A 389 4.59 -24.67 0.39
C ALA A 389 4.78 -23.85 1.68
N VAL A 390 3.77 -23.06 2.06
CA VAL A 390 3.74 -22.30 3.33
C VAL A 390 3.42 -23.18 4.53
N GLY A 391 2.75 -24.31 4.31
CA GLY A 391 2.62 -25.37 5.30
C GLY A 391 1.21 -25.70 5.80
N SER A 392 0.18 -25.10 5.21
CA SER A 392 -1.22 -25.24 5.64
C SER A 392 -1.62 -26.72 5.78
N GLU A 393 -2.19 -27.07 6.93
CA GLU A 393 -2.50 -28.46 7.27
C GLU A 393 -3.57 -29.08 6.37
N ARG A 394 -3.66 -30.41 6.37
CA ARG A 394 -4.72 -31.15 5.65
C ARG A 394 -5.95 -31.33 6.53
N CYS A 395 -7.12 -31.41 5.88
CA CYS A 395 -8.41 -31.64 6.54
C CYS A 395 -8.37 -32.92 7.41
N ILE A 396 -8.90 -32.84 8.63
CA ILE A 396 -8.97 -33.98 9.56
C ILE A 396 -9.80 -35.11 8.93
N ALA A 397 -9.48 -36.37 9.24
CA ALA A 397 -10.11 -37.55 8.65
C ALA A 397 -11.64 -37.68 8.86
N THR A 398 -12.22 -36.89 9.77
CA THR A 398 -13.67 -36.77 10.02
C THR A 398 -14.42 -35.89 9.01
N VAL A 399 -13.71 -35.03 8.27
CA VAL A 399 -14.32 -34.04 7.37
C VAL A 399 -14.79 -34.71 6.06
N SER A 400 -16.10 -34.65 5.80
CA SER A 400 -16.72 -35.10 4.55
C SER A 400 -16.41 -34.19 3.36
N HIS A 401 -16.69 -34.64 2.14
CA HIS A 401 -16.55 -33.87 0.87
C HIS A 401 -15.14 -33.36 0.48
N CYS A 402 -14.09 -33.67 1.26
CA CYS A 402 -12.70 -33.32 0.94
C CYS A 402 -12.26 -33.72 -0.48
N HIS A 403 -11.89 -32.74 -1.30
CA HIS A 403 -11.21 -32.98 -2.58
C HIS A 403 -9.76 -33.47 -2.39
N LYS A 404 -9.12 -34.00 -3.45
CA LYS A 404 -7.76 -34.61 -3.40
C LYS A 404 -6.70 -33.75 -2.68
N GLY A 405 -6.75 -32.43 -2.86
CA GLY A 405 -5.80 -31.48 -2.26
C GLY A 405 -5.92 -31.19 -0.77
N CYS A 406 -7.06 -31.51 -0.12
CA CYS A 406 -7.26 -31.28 1.32
C CYS A 406 -7.43 -32.59 2.11
N LYS A 407 -7.90 -33.67 1.46
CA LYS A 407 -8.08 -34.99 2.09
C LYS A 407 -6.84 -35.37 2.92
N TYR A 408 -7.07 -35.83 4.15
CA TYR A 408 -6.06 -36.26 5.13
C TYR A 408 -4.94 -37.12 4.51
N ASN A 409 -5.29 -38.32 4.01
CA ASN A 409 -4.39 -39.22 3.28
C ASN A 409 -4.34 -38.88 1.77
N GLY A 410 -4.15 -37.61 1.43
CA GLY A 410 -3.99 -37.14 0.06
C GLY A 410 -2.53 -36.80 -0.26
N ASP A 411 -2.14 -37.07 -1.50
CA ASP A 411 -0.82 -36.81 -2.08
C ASP A 411 -0.79 -35.50 -2.89
N TYR A 412 -1.88 -35.20 -3.60
CA TYR A 412 -1.98 -34.09 -4.53
C TYR A 412 -1.79 -32.72 -3.86
N ASN A 413 -0.84 -31.92 -4.38
CA ASN A 413 -0.45 -30.61 -3.86
C ASN A 413 -0.59 -29.46 -4.87
N GLY A 414 -1.24 -29.67 -6.03
CA GLY A 414 -1.41 -28.64 -7.08
C GLY A 414 -0.56 -28.91 -8.31
N THR A 415 -0.01 -27.85 -8.92
CA THR A 415 0.96 -27.95 -10.03
C THR A 415 2.38 -27.85 -9.51
N GLU A 416 3.19 -28.89 -9.71
CA GLU A 416 4.60 -28.90 -9.31
C GLU A 416 5.42 -27.85 -10.08
N SER A 417 5.99 -26.88 -9.35
CA SER A 417 6.88 -25.85 -9.90
C SER A 417 8.21 -25.72 -9.15
N ILE A 418 8.56 -26.72 -8.34
CA ILE A 418 9.85 -26.80 -7.64
C ILE A 418 10.65 -27.94 -8.27
N LYS A 419 11.64 -27.60 -9.10
CA LYS A 419 12.68 -28.56 -9.47
C LYS A 419 13.45 -28.93 -8.20
N LEU A 420 13.44 -30.20 -7.79
CA LEU A 420 14.30 -30.64 -6.70
C LEU A 420 15.75 -30.24 -7.01
N LEU A 421 16.36 -29.50 -6.09
CA LEU A 421 17.75 -29.09 -6.23
C LEU A 421 18.63 -30.35 -6.20
N ASN A 422 19.37 -30.59 -7.29
CA ASN A 422 20.36 -31.66 -7.34
C ASN A 422 21.35 -31.51 -6.18
N LEU A 423 21.56 -32.59 -5.42
CA LEU A 423 22.43 -32.61 -4.25
C LEU A 423 23.86 -32.22 -4.62
N ASN A 424 24.20 -30.96 -4.42
CA ASN A 424 25.52 -30.40 -4.67
C ASN A 424 26.51 -31.01 -3.67
N PRO A 425 27.65 -31.62 -4.09
CA PRO A 425 28.57 -32.31 -3.19
C PRO A 425 29.06 -31.52 -1.97
N ARG A 426 29.04 -30.18 -2.01
CA ARG A 426 29.36 -29.36 -0.83
C ARG A 426 28.39 -29.53 0.34
N SER A 427 27.10 -29.80 0.07
CA SER A 427 26.09 -29.99 1.11
C SER A 427 26.46 -31.08 2.12
N ILE A 428 27.19 -32.12 1.67
CA ILE A 428 27.71 -33.20 2.52
C ILE A 428 28.83 -32.66 3.43
N LEU A 429 29.74 -31.84 2.92
CA LEU A 429 30.80 -31.21 3.73
C LEU A 429 30.20 -30.21 4.73
N ASP A 430 29.17 -29.47 4.35
CA ASP A 430 28.47 -28.54 5.23
C ASP A 430 27.79 -29.27 6.40
N GLN A 431 27.14 -30.41 6.12
CA GLN A 431 26.60 -31.31 7.15
C GLN A 431 27.71 -31.89 8.05
N MET A 432 28.85 -32.30 7.48
CA MET A 432 30.00 -32.78 8.28
C MET A 432 30.59 -31.70 9.19
N LEU A 433 30.73 -30.46 8.71
CA LEU A 433 31.18 -29.32 9.51
C LEU A 433 30.16 -28.97 10.61
N TYR A 434 28.86 -29.04 10.31
CA TYR A 434 27.80 -28.84 11.29
C TYR A 434 27.85 -29.90 12.40
N VAL A 435 27.85 -31.19 12.06
CA VAL A 435 27.94 -32.30 13.02
C VAL A 435 29.24 -32.23 13.83
N SER A 436 30.36 -31.83 13.21
CA SER A 436 31.63 -31.58 13.92
C SER A 436 31.52 -30.43 14.93
N SER A 437 30.88 -29.33 14.56
CA SER A 437 30.66 -28.18 15.45
C SER A 437 29.75 -28.52 16.64
N MET A 438 28.66 -29.25 16.40
CA MET A 438 27.71 -29.70 17.42
C MET A 438 28.33 -30.74 18.37
N GLY A 439 29.12 -31.67 17.84
CA GLY A 439 29.87 -32.64 18.65
C GLY A 439 30.87 -31.95 19.58
N LYS A 440 31.61 -30.95 19.09
CA LYS A 440 32.51 -30.11 19.91
C LYS A 440 31.77 -29.26 20.93
N PHE A 441 30.63 -28.69 20.54
CA PHE A 441 29.79 -27.87 21.42
C PHE A 441 29.27 -28.71 22.59
N SER A 442 28.73 -29.91 22.31
CA SER A 442 28.26 -30.85 23.33
C SER A 442 29.36 -31.48 24.19
N SER A 443 30.62 -31.50 23.75
CA SER A 443 31.74 -32.06 24.51
C SER A 443 32.44 -31.05 25.44
N LYS A 444 32.22 -29.74 25.25
CA LYS A 444 32.70 -28.72 26.18
C LYS A 444 31.91 -28.83 27.50
N PRO A 445 32.54 -28.76 28.68
CA PRO A 445 31.80 -28.62 29.92
C PRO A 445 30.99 -27.31 29.88
N ARG A 446 29.77 -27.32 30.43
CA ARG A 446 28.95 -26.11 30.61
C ARG A 446 29.58 -25.17 31.63
N GLN A 447 30.62 -24.44 31.24
CA GLN A 447 31.10 -23.28 31.99
C GLN A 447 30.12 -22.14 31.75
N HIS A 448 29.13 -22.03 32.66
CA HIS A 448 28.04 -21.07 32.59
C HIS A 448 28.58 -19.62 32.46
N LYS A 449 28.45 -19.06 31.26
CA LYS A 449 28.46 -17.62 30.98
C LYS A 449 27.35 -17.34 29.98
N ASN A 450 26.27 -16.74 30.46
CA ASN A 450 25.11 -16.40 29.64
C ASN A 450 25.52 -15.26 28.70
N GLY A 451 25.60 -15.54 27.39
CA GLY A 451 26.04 -14.56 26.39
C GLY A 451 26.65 -15.17 25.13
N GLY A 452 27.26 -14.31 24.29
CA GLY A 452 28.03 -14.73 23.11
C GLY A 452 27.22 -15.13 21.87
N ARG A 453 25.91 -14.84 21.85
CA ARG A 453 24.99 -15.18 20.75
C ARG A 453 25.02 -14.06 19.71
N LEU A 454 25.50 -14.37 18.50
CA LEU A 454 25.68 -13.43 17.39
C LEU A 454 24.64 -13.66 16.27
N LEU A 455 23.98 -12.58 15.86
CA LEU A 455 23.16 -12.51 14.65
C LEU A 455 23.85 -11.62 13.60
N CYS A 456 23.97 -12.09 12.37
CA CYS A 456 24.56 -11.38 11.23
C CYS A 456 23.54 -11.23 10.10
N LEU A 457 23.34 -9.99 9.64
CA LEU A 457 22.35 -9.59 8.65
C LEU A 457 23.05 -9.00 7.42
N ASP A 458 22.97 -9.71 6.29
CA ASP A 458 23.65 -9.32 5.04
C ASP A 458 23.00 -8.07 4.38
N GLY A 459 23.77 -7.35 3.56
CA GLY A 459 23.25 -6.23 2.76
C GLY A 459 22.67 -6.64 1.40
N GLY A 460 21.54 -6.06 1.01
CA GLY A 460 20.85 -6.43 -0.24
C GLY A 460 19.82 -5.46 -0.81
N GLY A 461 19.83 -4.18 -0.43
CA GLY A 461 18.84 -3.20 -0.91
C GLY A 461 17.41 -3.59 -0.49
N ILE A 462 16.43 -3.41 -1.38
CA ILE A 462 15.00 -3.74 -1.13
C ILE A 462 14.78 -5.21 -0.68
N LYS A 463 15.73 -6.11 -0.99
CA LYS A 463 15.73 -7.51 -0.55
C LYS A 463 15.91 -7.68 0.97
N GLY A 464 16.06 -6.61 1.75
CA GLY A 464 15.89 -6.63 3.21
C GLY A 464 14.55 -7.22 3.65
N LEU A 465 13.50 -7.14 2.82
CA LEU A 465 12.23 -7.87 3.00
C LEU A 465 12.39 -9.39 3.21
N ILE A 466 13.46 -10.00 2.67
CA ILE A 466 13.78 -11.43 2.88
C ILE A 466 14.25 -11.66 4.31
N LEU A 467 15.11 -10.78 4.85
CA LEU A 467 15.54 -10.84 6.25
C LEU A 467 14.32 -10.73 7.17
N ILE A 468 13.42 -9.78 6.86
CA ILE A 468 12.17 -9.54 7.61
C ILE A 468 11.25 -10.76 7.61
N GLN A 469 11.13 -11.45 6.48
CA GLN A 469 10.34 -12.68 6.44
C GLN A 469 10.98 -13.84 7.23
N MET A 470 12.32 -13.93 7.26
CA MET A 470 13.02 -14.98 8.02
C MET A 470 13.04 -14.70 9.53
N LEU A 471 13.29 -13.46 9.94
CA LEU A 471 13.34 -13.04 11.33
C LEU A 471 11.95 -13.15 11.99
N TYR A 472 10.89 -12.74 11.30
CA TYR A 472 9.51 -12.97 11.74
C TYR A 472 9.18 -14.46 11.98
N GLU A 473 9.52 -15.36 11.05
CA GLU A 473 9.27 -16.79 11.23
C GLU A 473 10.16 -17.43 12.33
N ILE A 474 11.32 -16.84 12.64
CA ILE A 474 12.15 -17.21 13.79
C ILE A 474 11.49 -16.75 15.10
N GLU A 475 10.95 -15.53 15.19
CA GLU A 475 10.18 -15.06 16.37
C GLU A 475 8.92 -15.91 16.61
N ASN A 476 8.19 -16.28 15.56
CA ASN A 476 7.01 -17.16 15.65
C ASN A 476 7.32 -18.53 16.29
N ILE A 477 8.51 -19.08 16.03
CA ILE A 477 8.93 -20.39 16.58
C ILE A 477 9.56 -20.24 17.98
N LEU A 478 10.22 -19.12 18.25
CA LEU A 478 10.77 -18.80 19.57
C LEU A 478 9.67 -18.46 20.59
N GLN A 479 8.62 -17.74 20.17
CA GLN A 479 7.66 -17.05 21.05
C GLN A 479 8.37 -16.10 22.03
N LYS A 480 9.49 -15.50 21.59
CA LYS A 480 10.30 -14.50 22.29
C LYS A 480 10.93 -13.53 21.27
N PRO A 481 11.12 -12.25 21.61
CA PRO A 481 11.71 -11.26 20.71
C PRO A 481 13.19 -11.51 20.41
N ILE A 482 13.63 -11.21 19.18
CA ILE A 482 15.01 -11.31 18.70
C ILE A 482 16.00 -10.55 19.60
N ILE A 483 15.64 -9.36 20.10
CA ILE A 483 16.47 -8.56 21.02
C ILE A 483 16.89 -9.36 22.26
N SER A 484 16.01 -10.22 22.78
CA SER A 484 16.29 -11.04 23.98
C SER A 484 17.10 -12.30 23.66
N CYS A 485 17.10 -12.71 22.39
CA CYS A 485 17.69 -13.97 21.94
C CYS A 485 19.15 -13.84 21.50
N PHE A 486 19.63 -12.64 21.16
CA PHE A 486 21.00 -12.39 20.74
C PHE A 486 21.67 -11.28 21.56
N ASP A 487 22.94 -11.44 21.89
CA ASP A 487 23.74 -10.45 22.64
C ASP A 487 24.45 -9.47 21.70
N TRP A 488 24.71 -9.91 20.47
CA TRP A 488 25.39 -9.16 19.42
C TRP A 488 24.59 -9.22 18.11
N ILE A 489 24.41 -8.07 17.45
CA ILE A 489 23.82 -7.97 16.11
C ILE A 489 24.77 -7.19 15.19
N ALA A 490 25.12 -7.78 14.05
CA ALA A 490 25.94 -7.17 13.01
C ALA A 490 25.15 -7.01 11.71
N GLY A 491 25.14 -5.82 11.11
CA GLY A 491 24.35 -5.53 9.90
C GLY A 491 25.10 -4.71 8.86
N THR A 492 24.83 -4.99 7.58
CA THR A 492 25.35 -4.25 6.42
C THR A 492 24.22 -3.71 5.54
N SER A 493 24.35 -2.47 5.06
CA SER A 493 23.43 -1.81 4.13
C SER A 493 21.98 -1.83 4.63
N THR A 494 21.15 -2.75 4.12
CA THR A 494 19.75 -2.90 4.55
C THR A 494 19.55 -3.89 5.70
N GLY A 495 20.51 -4.78 5.97
CA GLY A 495 20.56 -5.59 7.19
C GLY A 495 20.80 -4.79 8.48
N HIS A 496 20.88 -3.45 8.41
CA HIS A 496 20.91 -2.58 9.58
C HIS A 496 19.54 -1.98 9.97
N THR A 497 18.54 -1.90 9.07
CA THR A 497 17.23 -1.34 9.47
C THR A 497 16.68 -2.17 10.63
N ARG A 498 16.50 -1.55 11.80
CA ARG A 498 16.35 -2.23 13.10
C ARG A 498 15.11 -3.10 13.14
N GLU A 499 15.28 -4.35 12.74
CA GLU A 499 14.24 -5.36 12.76
C GLU A 499 14.52 -6.34 13.91
N SER A 500 14.10 -5.92 15.08
CA SER A 500 14.21 -6.69 16.30
C SER A 500 13.16 -6.12 17.25
N SER A 501 11.96 -6.73 17.28
CA SER A 501 10.86 -6.24 18.11
C SER A 501 11.16 -6.52 19.60
N PRO A 502 10.45 -5.87 20.55
CA PRO A 502 9.13 -6.38 20.94
C PRO A 502 8.04 -5.31 21.07
N ASN A 503 6.81 -5.66 20.65
CA ASN A 503 5.63 -5.58 21.52
C ASN A 503 4.39 -6.29 20.95
N ALA A 504 4.28 -7.58 21.25
CA ALA A 504 3.00 -8.29 21.42
C ALA A 504 3.03 -8.85 22.87
N ILE A 505 1.98 -8.78 23.68
CA ILE A 505 0.57 -9.07 23.38
C ILE A 505 -0.37 -8.03 24.04
N TYR A 506 -1.59 -7.91 23.49
CA TYR A 506 -2.75 -7.07 23.88
C TYR A 506 -2.84 -5.62 23.37
N GLN A 507 -3.99 -5.38 22.73
CA GLN A 507 -4.63 -4.14 22.25
C GLN A 507 -3.92 -3.26 21.19
N PRO A 508 -4.70 -2.73 20.21
CA PRO A 508 -4.20 -1.77 19.23
C PRO A 508 -4.35 -0.33 19.74
N ALA A 509 -3.26 0.42 19.80
CA ALA A 509 -3.27 1.87 19.89
C ALA A 509 -2.89 2.47 18.53
N VAL A 510 -3.50 3.61 18.20
CA VAL A 510 -3.19 4.40 17.00
C VAL A 510 -1.75 4.89 17.08
N VAL A 511 -1.04 4.96 15.94
CA VAL A 511 0.23 5.69 15.85
C VAL A 511 -0.07 7.19 15.88
N GLU A 512 -0.35 7.70 17.08
CA GLU A 512 -0.47 9.13 17.34
C GLU A 512 0.89 9.82 17.20
N LYS A 513 0.87 11.13 16.98
CA LYS A 513 2.10 11.92 16.73
C LYS A 513 3.05 11.95 17.92
N ASP A 514 2.55 11.64 19.10
CA ASP A 514 3.24 11.70 20.39
C ASP A 514 3.90 10.37 20.80
N ALA A 515 3.89 9.35 19.93
CA ALA A 515 4.63 8.10 20.12
C ALA A 515 6.09 8.39 20.50
N THR A 516 6.55 7.82 21.62
CA THR A 516 7.85 8.10 22.22
C THR A 516 9.00 7.58 21.36
N ILE A 517 10.21 8.11 21.58
CA ILE A 517 11.42 7.66 20.88
C ILE A 517 11.64 6.15 21.04
N PHE A 518 11.34 5.58 22.23
CA PHE A 518 11.45 4.14 22.48
C PHE A 518 10.45 3.29 21.68
N GLU A 519 9.22 3.78 21.49
CA GLU A 519 8.21 3.08 20.67
C GLU A 519 8.59 3.09 19.19
N ARG A 520 9.08 4.24 18.68
CA ARG A 520 9.59 4.35 17.30
C ARG A 520 10.82 3.47 17.04
N ILE A 521 11.64 3.23 18.06
CA ILE A 521 12.81 2.35 18.00
C ILE A 521 12.41 0.85 18.04
N ASN A 522 11.19 0.49 18.46
CA ASN A 522 10.75 -0.91 18.65
C ASN A 522 9.62 -1.34 17.69
N MET A 523 9.77 -1.01 16.40
CA MET A 523 8.84 -1.44 15.34
C MET A 523 8.69 -2.97 15.25
N LYS A 524 7.55 -3.42 14.72
CA LYS A 524 7.25 -4.84 14.41
C LYS A 524 7.72 -5.21 13.01
N GLY A 525 7.98 -6.51 12.77
CA GLY A 525 8.35 -7.00 11.44
C GLY A 525 7.36 -6.60 10.33
N SER A 526 6.04 -6.64 10.58
CA SER A 526 5.01 -6.19 9.63
C SER A 526 5.04 -4.67 9.36
N GLU A 527 5.42 -3.88 10.36
CA GLU A 527 5.61 -2.43 10.22
C GLU A 527 6.89 -2.13 9.42
N CYS A 528 7.93 -2.93 9.59
CA CYS A 528 9.14 -2.91 8.76
C CYS A 528 8.85 -3.33 7.30
N GLN A 529 8.01 -4.35 7.07
CA GLN A 529 7.52 -4.70 5.72
C GLN A 529 6.82 -3.49 5.08
N GLY A 530 5.83 -2.91 5.76
CA GLY A 530 5.13 -1.72 5.28
C GLY A 530 6.06 -0.52 5.00
N LEU A 531 7.02 -0.27 5.89
CA LEU A 531 8.04 0.76 5.73
C LEU A 531 8.89 0.55 4.46
N TYR A 532 9.32 -0.68 4.16
CA TYR A 532 10.09 -0.98 2.94
C TYR A 532 9.28 -0.70 1.66
N PHE A 533 7.99 -1.06 1.63
CA PHE A 533 7.09 -0.73 0.53
C PHE A 533 6.82 0.78 0.41
N GLN A 534 6.80 1.52 1.52
CA GLN A 534 6.75 2.98 1.48
C GLN A 534 8.07 3.62 1.01
N ILE A 535 9.22 3.06 1.40
CA ILE A 535 10.56 3.52 1.00
C ILE A 535 10.75 3.36 -0.51
N LYS A 536 10.47 2.18 -1.10
CA LYS A 536 10.66 1.96 -2.54
C LYS A 536 9.90 3.01 -3.38
N ASN A 537 8.66 3.31 -2.97
CA ASN A 537 7.76 4.23 -3.66
C ASN A 537 8.15 5.70 -3.48
N LYS A 538 8.93 6.07 -2.45
CA LYS A 538 9.41 7.43 -2.19
C LYS A 538 10.83 7.69 -2.71
N VAL A 539 11.71 6.69 -2.66
CA VAL A 539 13.16 6.84 -2.85
C VAL A 539 13.60 6.49 -4.26
N PHE A 540 13.08 5.43 -4.87
CA PHE A 540 13.48 4.98 -6.21
C PHE A 540 12.72 5.72 -7.33
N GLN A 541 12.54 7.03 -7.17
CA GLN A 541 11.91 7.89 -8.19
C GLN A 541 12.98 8.59 -9.05
N GLY A 542 12.82 8.52 -10.37
CA GLY A 542 13.71 9.18 -11.34
C GLY A 542 14.88 8.30 -11.80
N ASN A 543 15.97 8.95 -12.20
CA ASN A 543 17.17 8.30 -12.74
C ASN A 543 18.26 8.15 -11.67
N ARG A 544 19.10 7.12 -11.80
CA ARG A 544 20.28 6.92 -10.94
C ARG A 544 21.38 7.97 -11.22
N PRO A 545 22.13 8.45 -10.21
CA PRO A 545 21.94 8.20 -8.78
C PRO A 545 20.70 8.93 -8.22
N TYR A 546 19.98 8.27 -7.32
CA TYR A 546 18.78 8.81 -6.69
C TYR A 546 19.10 9.92 -5.69
N SER A 547 18.19 10.89 -5.56
CA SER A 547 18.23 11.85 -4.45
C SER A 547 18.09 11.10 -3.13
N SER A 548 18.96 11.43 -2.17
CA SER A 548 18.95 10.79 -0.84
C SER A 548 18.01 11.47 0.16
N ILE A 549 17.48 12.65 -0.15
CA ILE A 549 16.59 13.41 0.74
C ILE A 549 15.36 12.57 1.18
N PRO A 550 14.60 11.87 0.29
CA PRO A 550 13.44 11.10 0.72
C PRO A 550 13.79 9.88 1.60
N LEU A 551 15.01 9.37 1.48
CA LEU A 551 15.54 8.31 2.34
C LEU A 551 15.93 8.88 3.71
N GLU A 552 16.66 9.99 3.73
CA GLU A 552 17.07 10.68 4.96
C GLU A 552 15.87 11.19 5.76
N ASP A 553 14.89 11.81 5.12
CA ASP A 553 13.60 12.17 5.73
C ASP A 553 12.90 10.95 6.33
N THR A 554 12.87 9.81 5.63
CA THR A 554 12.21 8.60 6.14
C THR A 554 12.98 8.02 7.34
N LEU A 555 14.31 7.98 7.30
CA LEU A 555 15.16 7.53 8.41
C LEU A 555 15.03 8.45 9.64
N ILE A 556 14.94 9.78 9.43
CA ILE A 556 14.73 10.77 10.51
C ILE A 556 13.33 10.62 11.11
N ASN A 557 12.29 10.34 10.33
CA ASN A 557 10.94 10.09 10.85
C ASN A 557 10.85 8.79 11.66
N CYS A 558 11.61 7.75 11.28
CA CYS A 558 11.62 6.46 11.98
C CYS A 558 12.48 6.48 13.24
N PHE A 559 13.73 6.96 13.16
CA PHE A 559 14.66 6.91 14.30
C PHE A 559 14.64 8.17 15.16
N GLY A 560 14.23 9.32 14.61
CA GLY A 560 14.37 10.64 15.23
C GLY A 560 15.65 11.35 14.78
N ASN A 561 15.63 12.69 14.79
CA ASN A 561 16.73 13.51 14.27
C ASN A 561 18.00 13.46 15.15
N GLU A 562 17.84 13.33 16.47
CA GLU A 562 18.92 13.55 17.46
C GLU A 562 19.28 12.30 18.28
N THR A 563 18.74 11.12 17.94
CA THR A 563 18.98 9.88 18.70
C THR A 563 20.39 9.30 18.48
N PRO A 564 21.22 9.18 19.53
CA PRO A 564 22.55 8.59 19.43
C PRO A 564 22.50 7.06 19.47
N MET A 565 23.53 6.40 18.92
CA MET A 565 23.70 4.94 18.94
C MET A 565 23.67 4.37 20.36
N THR A 566 24.21 5.11 21.34
CA THR A 566 24.18 4.72 22.77
C THR A 566 22.80 4.72 23.41
N CYS A 567 21.74 5.16 22.72
CA CYS A 567 20.35 4.98 23.18
C CYS A 567 19.92 3.50 23.15
N ILE A 568 20.61 2.65 22.38
CA ILE A 568 20.42 1.20 22.39
C ILE A 568 21.36 0.62 23.47
N GLU A 569 20.81 0.20 24.62
CA GLU A 569 21.59 -0.46 25.68
C GLU A 569 21.84 -1.95 25.38
N HIS A 570 20.84 -2.65 24.84
CA HIS A 570 20.91 -4.05 24.41
C HIS A 570 20.17 -4.24 23.07
N PRO A 571 20.67 -5.09 22.15
CA PRO A 571 21.93 -5.83 22.20
C PRO A 571 23.13 -4.93 21.81
N LYS A 572 24.34 -5.49 21.77
CA LYS A 572 25.50 -4.80 21.16
C LYS A 572 25.35 -4.81 19.64
N VAL A 573 25.17 -3.63 19.05
CA VAL A 573 24.92 -3.44 17.61
C VAL A 573 26.18 -2.92 16.94
N MET A 574 26.58 -3.53 15.82
CA MET A 574 27.63 -3.05 14.94
C MET A 574 27.14 -2.93 13.49
N ILE A 575 27.55 -1.85 12.81
CA ILE A 575 27.04 -1.48 11.49
C ILE A 575 28.22 -1.20 10.56
N THR A 576 28.33 -1.92 9.45
CA THR A 576 29.45 -1.74 8.52
C THR A 576 29.28 -0.49 7.65
N ALA A 577 30.36 0.25 7.43
CA ALA A 577 30.43 1.27 6.38
C ALA A 577 31.87 1.41 5.87
N THR A 578 32.03 1.65 4.58
CA THR A 578 33.33 1.82 3.93
C THR A 578 33.80 3.26 4.04
N LEU A 579 34.99 3.49 4.60
CA LEU A 579 35.63 4.81 4.66
C LEU A 579 36.32 5.13 3.34
N GLY A 580 35.68 5.99 2.55
CA GLY A 580 36.19 6.49 1.26
C GLY A 580 37.18 7.66 1.37
N ASP A 581 37.44 8.18 2.58
CA ASP A 581 38.37 9.31 2.81
C ASP A 581 39.87 8.95 2.70
N ARG A 582 40.19 7.68 2.41
CA ARG A 582 41.56 7.15 2.47
C ARG A 582 41.84 6.09 1.40
N ARG A 583 43.13 5.80 1.20
CA ARG A 583 43.64 4.75 0.30
C ARG A 583 44.79 4.00 1.01
N PRO A 584 44.73 2.66 1.18
CA PRO A 584 43.59 1.78 0.88
C PRO A 584 42.31 2.21 1.62
N VAL A 585 41.15 1.81 1.10
CA VAL A 585 39.87 1.98 1.80
C VAL A 585 39.82 1.06 3.02
N ASP A 586 38.94 1.37 3.97
CA ASP A 586 39.00 0.88 5.34
C ASP A 586 37.58 0.65 5.87
N LEU A 587 37.41 -0.29 6.80
CA LEU A 587 36.10 -0.67 7.34
C LEU A 587 35.81 0.12 8.62
N HIS A 588 34.63 0.73 8.71
CA HIS A 588 34.13 1.34 9.93
C HIS A 588 32.96 0.56 10.50
N PHE A 589 33.01 0.30 11.81
CA PHE A 589 31.84 -0.06 12.59
C PHE A 589 31.29 1.19 13.30
N PHE A 590 30.09 1.63 12.91
CA PHE A 590 29.24 2.39 13.83
C PHE A 590 28.72 1.42 14.89
N ARG A 591 28.70 1.83 16.16
CA ARG A 591 28.45 0.92 17.29
C ARG A 591 27.89 1.66 18.51
N ASN A 592 27.12 0.96 19.34
CA ASN A 592 26.60 1.47 20.61
C ASN A 592 27.57 1.27 21.80
N TYR A 593 28.58 0.40 21.66
CA TYR A 593 29.60 0.12 22.69
C TYR A 593 30.96 0.78 22.37
N THR A 594 31.81 0.91 23.40
CA THR A 594 33.18 1.48 23.31
C THR A 594 34.11 0.59 22.47
N SER A 595 34.94 1.17 21.59
CA SER A 595 35.82 0.35 20.74
C SER A 595 36.99 -0.28 21.49
N SER A 596 37.51 -1.38 20.94
CA SER A 596 38.74 -2.04 21.41
C SER A 596 39.92 -1.07 21.49
N ASN A 597 40.03 -0.11 20.55
CA ASN A 597 41.07 0.91 20.53
C ASN A 597 40.92 1.93 21.67
N ASP A 598 39.70 2.33 22.02
CA ASP A 598 39.42 3.25 23.13
C ASP A 598 39.67 2.56 24.48
N ILE A 599 39.27 1.29 24.60
CA ILE A 599 39.52 0.44 25.78
C ILE A 599 41.03 0.30 26.04
N LEU A 600 41.82 0.09 24.98
CA LEU A 600 43.28 -0.02 25.04
C LEU A 600 44.02 1.34 25.01
N GLN A 601 43.29 2.46 24.92
CA GLN A 601 43.83 3.83 24.85
C GLN A 601 44.89 4.04 23.75
N LEU A 602 44.69 3.41 22.59
CA LEU A 602 45.67 3.42 21.51
C LEU A 602 45.76 4.81 20.82
N PRO A 603 46.96 5.27 20.42
CA PRO A 603 47.14 6.59 19.84
C PRO A 603 46.49 6.72 18.45
N THR A 604 45.55 7.65 18.30
CA THR A 604 44.81 7.85 17.05
C THR A 604 45.69 8.41 15.93
N ASN A 605 45.54 7.88 14.72
CA ASN A 605 46.44 8.12 13.60
C ASN A 605 46.21 9.52 12.96
N SER A 606 47.10 10.48 13.26
CA SER A 606 46.91 11.92 13.03
C SER A 606 46.75 12.41 11.59
N LYS A 607 46.84 11.52 10.59
CA LYS A 607 46.71 11.86 9.16
C LYS A 607 45.28 11.99 8.66
N PHE A 608 44.30 11.44 9.38
CA PHE A 608 42.89 11.45 8.98
C PHE A 608 42.01 12.00 10.10
N LYS A 609 40.83 12.52 9.77
CA LYS A 609 39.86 12.96 10.79
C LYS A 609 39.34 11.73 11.53
N ASN A 610 39.45 11.71 12.86
CA ASN A 610 38.91 10.63 13.69
C ASN A 610 37.41 10.41 13.45
N THR A 611 36.90 9.23 13.78
CA THR A 611 35.45 8.97 13.85
C THR A 611 34.87 9.52 15.15
N LEU A 612 33.58 9.87 15.13
CA LEU A 612 32.88 10.38 16.31
C LEU A 612 32.73 9.25 17.35
N PRO A 613 32.75 9.55 18.67
CA PRO A 613 32.48 8.56 19.70
C PRO A 613 31.01 8.06 19.62
N PRO A 614 30.68 6.85 20.11
CA PRO A 614 29.33 6.28 20.06
C PRO A 614 28.19 7.20 20.52
N CYS A 615 28.44 8.06 21.50
CA CYS A 615 27.48 9.04 22.03
C CYS A 615 27.15 10.20 21.07
N GLU A 616 28.01 10.47 20.08
CA GLU A 616 27.80 11.50 19.03
C GLU A 616 27.39 10.88 17.68
N GLN A 617 27.45 9.56 17.54
CA GLN A 617 27.00 8.85 16.34
C GLN A 617 25.46 8.76 16.34
N LEU A 618 24.79 9.45 15.41
CA LEU A 618 23.33 9.40 15.29
C LEU A 618 22.87 8.20 14.45
N ILE A 619 21.81 7.51 14.90
CA ILE A 619 21.31 6.26 14.30
C ILE A 619 20.97 6.46 12.82
N TRP A 620 20.20 7.48 12.46
CA TRP A 620 19.81 7.74 11.07
C TRP A 620 21.01 8.02 10.16
N LYS A 621 22.08 8.63 10.69
CA LYS A 621 23.33 8.90 9.95
C LYS A 621 24.14 7.62 9.72
N ALA A 622 24.17 6.71 10.69
CA ALA A 622 24.78 5.39 10.52
C ALA A 622 24.01 4.57 9.47
N ALA A 623 22.68 4.57 9.53
CA ALA A 623 21.81 3.92 8.55
C ALA A 623 21.98 4.49 7.13
N ARG A 624 22.01 5.81 6.98
CA ARG A 624 22.25 6.48 5.69
C ARG A 624 23.67 6.24 5.14
N ALA A 625 24.66 6.10 6.02
CA ALA A 625 26.05 5.81 5.67
C ALA A 625 26.23 4.36 5.17
N THR A 626 25.65 3.38 5.87
CA THR A 626 25.72 1.97 5.45
C THR A 626 24.89 1.71 4.19
N GLY A 627 23.74 2.37 4.01
CA GLY A 627 22.92 2.27 2.79
C GLY A 627 23.42 3.10 1.59
N ALA A 628 24.64 3.66 1.62
CA ALA A 628 25.18 4.52 0.57
C ALA A 628 25.70 3.73 -0.65
N ALA A 629 24.84 2.91 -1.25
CA ALA A 629 25.17 1.96 -2.32
C ALA A 629 25.76 2.64 -3.58
N PRO A 630 26.99 2.30 -4.00
CA PRO A 630 27.60 2.84 -5.22
C PRO A 630 26.71 2.66 -6.45
N THR A 631 26.68 3.67 -7.32
CA THR A 631 25.78 3.78 -8.50
C THR A 631 24.29 3.97 -8.21
N TYR A 632 23.81 3.73 -6.99
CA TYR A 632 22.42 3.99 -6.59
C TYR A 632 22.27 5.32 -5.88
N PHE A 633 23.17 5.63 -4.93
CA PHE A 633 23.15 6.87 -4.14
C PHE A 633 24.51 7.58 -4.16
N GLU A 634 24.48 8.87 -3.84
CA GLU A 634 25.70 9.61 -3.52
C GLU A 634 26.27 9.21 -2.15
N ALA A 635 27.60 9.25 -2.04
CA ALA A 635 28.33 8.90 -0.82
C ALA A 635 27.98 9.85 0.34
N PHE A 636 27.78 9.30 1.53
CA PHE A 636 27.38 10.09 2.70
C PHE A 636 28.60 10.76 3.34
N GLY A 637 29.02 11.89 2.75
CA GLY A 637 30.17 12.69 3.16
C GLY A 637 31.50 11.98 2.90
N ARG A 638 31.87 11.04 3.78
CA ARG A 638 33.05 10.17 3.64
C ARG A 638 32.74 8.68 3.62
N PHE A 639 31.48 8.32 3.85
CA PHE A 639 31.05 6.93 3.97
C PHE A 639 30.39 6.45 2.67
N ILE A 640 30.73 5.22 2.32
CA ILE A 640 30.18 4.44 1.21
C ILE A 640 29.62 3.15 1.82
N ASP A 641 28.70 2.47 1.13
CA ASP A 641 28.11 1.21 1.59
C ASP A 641 29.15 0.21 2.16
N GLY A 642 28.83 -0.41 3.29
CA GLY A 642 29.65 -1.45 3.91
C GLY A 642 29.83 -2.68 3.02
N GLY A 643 28.88 -2.93 2.10
CA GLY A 643 28.87 -4.03 1.15
C GLY A 643 30.01 -4.01 0.12
N VAL A 644 30.77 -2.91 0.02
CA VAL A 644 32.00 -2.85 -0.78
C VAL A 644 33.15 -3.66 -0.15
N ILE A 645 33.09 -3.92 1.17
CA ILE A 645 34.11 -4.69 1.92
C ILE A 645 33.48 -5.92 2.61
N ALA A 646 32.37 -5.73 3.32
CA ALA A 646 31.80 -6.70 4.26
C ALA A 646 30.28 -6.88 4.05
N ASN A 647 29.85 -7.26 2.83
CA ASN A 647 28.41 -7.39 2.54
C ASN A 647 27.71 -8.51 3.33
N ASN A 648 28.47 -9.54 3.70
CA ASN A 648 28.12 -10.47 4.76
C ASN A 648 29.03 -10.18 5.97
N PRO A 649 28.55 -9.52 7.03
CA PRO A 649 29.40 -9.04 8.12
C PRO A 649 29.90 -10.15 9.07
N THR A 650 29.63 -11.44 8.79
CA THR A 650 29.86 -12.53 9.75
C THR A 650 31.32 -12.68 10.16
N LEU A 651 32.27 -12.59 9.21
CA LEU A 651 33.69 -12.77 9.52
C LEU A 651 34.25 -11.58 10.30
N ASP A 652 33.89 -10.36 9.90
CA ASP A 652 34.34 -9.12 10.49
C ASP A 652 33.75 -8.93 11.91
N ALA A 653 32.49 -9.34 12.11
CA ALA A 653 31.85 -9.37 13.43
C ALA A 653 32.47 -10.40 14.39
N ILE A 654 32.82 -11.60 13.91
CA ILE A 654 33.58 -12.59 14.70
C ILE A 654 34.94 -12.01 15.11
N THR A 655 35.57 -11.22 14.23
CA THR A 655 36.86 -10.57 14.47
C THR A 655 36.75 -9.45 15.51
N GLU A 656 35.83 -8.50 15.33
CA GLU A 656 35.55 -7.40 16.28
C GLU A 656 35.17 -7.93 17.67
N ILE A 657 34.37 -9.01 17.77
CA ILE A 657 34.01 -9.63 19.06
C ILE A 657 35.21 -10.31 19.72
N TYR A 658 36.12 -10.91 18.94
CA TYR A 658 37.36 -11.48 19.48
C TYR A 658 38.31 -10.40 19.98
N GLU A 659 38.54 -9.35 19.19
CA GLU A 659 39.37 -8.20 19.57
C GLU A 659 38.83 -7.44 20.78
N TYR A 660 37.50 -7.26 20.86
CA TYR A 660 36.84 -6.64 22.00
C TYR A 660 37.00 -7.46 23.29
N ASN A 661 36.83 -8.79 23.22
CA ASN A 661 37.06 -9.68 24.37
C ASN A 661 38.54 -9.66 24.80
N LEU A 662 39.48 -9.63 23.85
CA LEU A 662 40.93 -9.52 24.11
C LEU A 662 41.29 -8.16 24.76
N ALA A 663 40.66 -7.07 24.32
CA ALA A 663 40.84 -5.74 24.91
C ALA A 663 40.31 -5.67 26.36
N LEU A 664 39.17 -6.31 26.64
CA LEU A 664 38.66 -6.46 28.02
C LEU A 664 39.60 -7.31 28.88
N GLU A 665 40.19 -8.38 28.33
CA GLU A 665 41.16 -9.23 29.02
C GLU A 665 42.43 -8.47 29.39
N ALA A 666 42.99 -7.69 28.46
CA ALA A 666 44.19 -6.87 28.67
C ALA A 666 43.99 -5.76 29.72
N VAL A 667 42.75 -5.27 29.90
CA VAL A 667 42.37 -4.30 30.94
C VAL A 667 41.88 -4.97 32.24
N GLY A 668 41.88 -6.31 32.31
CA GLY A 668 41.50 -7.08 33.50
C GLY A 668 39.99 -7.19 33.75
N ARG A 669 39.14 -6.79 32.80
CA ARG A 669 37.66 -6.78 32.89
C ARG A 669 37.05 -8.17 32.60
N HIS A 670 37.61 -9.23 33.19
CA HIS A 670 37.28 -10.63 32.89
C HIS A 670 35.81 -11.03 33.16
N SER A 671 35.08 -10.24 33.96
CA SER A 671 33.64 -10.37 34.20
C SER A 671 32.81 -10.18 32.92
N GLU A 672 33.19 -9.22 32.07
CA GLU A 672 32.43 -8.81 30.88
C GLU A 672 32.75 -9.64 29.63
N ILE A 673 33.77 -10.49 29.69
CA ILE A 673 34.20 -11.34 28.56
C ILE A 673 33.12 -12.42 28.31
N THR A 674 32.45 -12.31 27.17
CA THR A 674 31.48 -13.30 26.65
C THR A 674 32.06 -13.96 25.39
N PRO A 675 32.59 -15.19 25.46
CA PRO A 675 33.05 -15.91 24.27
C PRO A 675 31.86 -16.29 23.39
N LEU A 676 32.08 -16.37 22.06
CA LEU A 676 31.03 -16.75 21.11
C LEU A 676 30.46 -18.15 21.42
N SER A 677 29.14 -18.23 21.51
CA SER A 677 28.38 -19.45 21.86
C SER A 677 27.53 -19.95 20.70
N LEU A 678 27.06 -19.06 19.84
CA LEU A 678 26.21 -19.34 18.68
C LEU A 678 26.40 -18.24 17.62
N VAL A 679 26.42 -18.61 16.33
CA VAL A 679 26.39 -17.65 15.21
C VAL A 679 25.25 -18.00 14.25
N VAL A 680 24.38 -17.02 13.98
CA VAL A 680 23.30 -17.10 12.98
C VAL A 680 23.54 -16.05 11.91
N SER A 681 23.51 -16.43 10.64
CA SER A 681 23.73 -15.55 9.49
C SER A 681 22.56 -15.63 8.52
N LEU A 682 21.99 -14.48 8.15
CA LEU A 682 20.81 -14.37 7.30
C LEU A 682 21.13 -13.63 5.99
N GLY A 683 20.80 -14.27 4.87
CA GLY A 683 21.08 -13.75 3.52
C GLY A 683 19.86 -13.17 2.82
N THR A 684 20.08 -12.16 1.98
CA THR A 684 19.05 -11.45 1.18
C THR A 684 18.74 -12.15 -0.15
N GLY A 685 18.56 -13.48 -0.11
CA GLY A 685 18.25 -14.33 -1.27
C GLY A 685 19.46 -14.76 -2.11
N LEU A 686 19.38 -15.98 -2.65
CA LEU A 686 20.28 -16.50 -3.69
C LEU A 686 19.67 -16.27 -5.07
N ILE A 687 20.46 -15.71 -5.99
CA ILE A 687 20.13 -15.56 -7.41
C ILE A 687 20.11 -16.95 -8.08
N PRO A 688 19.17 -17.26 -9.00
CA PRO A 688 19.19 -18.52 -9.74
C PRO A 688 20.43 -18.63 -10.66
N VAL A 689 21.03 -19.82 -10.73
CA VAL A 689 22.25 -20.05 -11.53
C VAL A 689 21.91 -20.16 -13.02
N GLU A 690 22.12 -19.09 -13.76
CA GLU A 690 22.00 -19.07 -15.23
C GLU A 690 23.26 -19.57 -15.95
N ASN A 691 23.07 -20.25 -17.10
CA ASN A 691 24.15 -20.71 -17.97
C ASN A 691 24.67 -19.59 -18.90
N GLN A 692 25.24 -18.52 -18.33
CA GLN A 692 25.82 -17.43 -19.12
C GLN A 692 27.17 -17.86 -19.74
N ARG A 693 27.19 -18.06 -21.06
CA ARG A 693 28.42 -18.34 -21.82
C ARG A 693 29.12 -17.03 -22.19
N PHE A 694 30.18 -16.69 -21.47
CA PHE A 694 31.04 -15.56 -21.77
C PHE A 694 32.09 -15.92 -22.82
N ASP A 695 31.78 -15.71 -24.10
CA ASP A 695 32.77 -15.72 -25.18
C ASP A 695 33.68 -14.49 -25.05
N LEU A 696 34.74 -14.60 -24.25
CA LEU A 696 35.78 -13.57 -24.02
C LEU A 696 36.70 -13.36 -25.25
N HIS A 697 36.14 -13.42 -26.46
CA HIS A 697 36.88 -13.35 -27.72
C HIS A 697 36.82 -11.95 -28.33
N TRP A 698 37.91 -11.22 -28.17
CA TRP A 698 38.14 -9.87 -28.68
C TRP A 698 38.01 -9.78 -30.21
N ARG A 699 37.03 -9.00 -30.72
CA ARG A 699 36.81 -8.75 -32.16
C ARG A 699 36.79 -7.28 -32.59
N GLY A 700 37.24 -6.37 -31.72
CA GLY A 700 37.67 -5.01 -32.10
C GLY A 700 36.58 -3.97 -32.38
N ASN A 701 35.29 -4.30 -32.23
CA ASN A 701 34.20 -3.36 -32.42
C ASN A 701 33.97 -2.50 -31.16
N LEU A 702 33.98 -1.17 -31.28
CA LEU A 702 33.92 -0.24 -30.12
C LEU A 702 32.69 -0.46 -29.22
N LYS A 703 31.53 -0.83 -29.79
CA LYS A 703 30.31 -1.12 -29.01
C LYS A 703 30.43 -2.42 -28.21
N GLU A 704 31.08 -3.44 -28.79
CA GLU A 704 31.36 -4.72 -28.11
C GLU A 704 32.39 -4.52 -26.99
N VAL A 705 33.42 -3.69 -27.20
CA VAL A 705 34.40 -3.33 -26.15
C VAL A 705 33.72 -2.59 -24.99
N ALA A 706 32.83 -1.64 -25.26
CA ALA A 706 32.08 -0.95 -24.20
C ALA A 706 31.14 -1.89 -23.43
N LEU A 707 30.48 -2.83 -24.12
CA LEU A 707 29.63 -3.85 -23.50
C LEU A 707 30.46 -4.84 -22.67
N LEU A 708 31.60 -5.30 -23.18
CA LEU A 708 32.54 -6.19 -22.49
C LEU A 708 33.06 -5.54 -21.20
N LEU A 709 33.50 -4.27 -21.26
CA LEU A 709 33.95 -3.52 -20.10
C LEU A 709 32.84 -3.34 -19.06
N ARG A 710 31.61 -3.04 -19.48
CA ARG A 710 30.46 -2.96 -18.55
C ARG A 710 30.18 -4.30 -17.88
N ASN A 711 30.17 -5.39 -18.66
CA ASN A 711 29.89 -6.73 -18.12
C ASN A 711 31.01 -7.21 -17.18
N MET A 712 32.29 -6.93 -17.50
CA MET A 712 33.41 -7.20 -16.59
C MET A 712 33.36 -6.33 -15.32
N PHE A 713 32.98 -5.07 -15.43
CA PHE A 713 32.85 -4.16 -14.28
C PHE A 713 31.72 -4.61 -13.34
N ASN A 714 30.57 -5.01 -13.90
CA ASN A 714 29.49 -5.64 -13.14
C ASN A 714 29.99 -6.90 -12.44
N LEU A 715 30.61 -7.86 -13.14
CA LEU A 715 31.15 -9.08 -12.53
C LEU A 715 32.15 -8.80 -11.38
N VAL A 716 32.93 -7.72 -11.44
CA VAL A 716 33.81 -7.31 -10.33
C VAL A 716 33.01 -6.76 -9.15
N ILE A 717 31.95 -5.98 -9.39
CA ILE A 717 31.03 -5.52 -8.34
C ILE A 717 30.30 -6.72 -7.73
N ASP A 718 29.75 -7.62 -8.54
CA ASP A 718 29.02 -8.81 -8.10
C ASP A 718 29.90 -9.73 -7.23
N GLN A 719 31.19 -9.87 -7.56
CA GLN A 719 32.15 -10.58 -6.73
C GLN A 719 32.50 -9.83 -5.44
N ALA A 720 32.73 -8.52 -5.49
CA ALA A 720 33.04 -7.70 -4.31
C ALA A 720 31.87 -7.65 -3.31
N THR A 721 30.64 -7.62 -3.80
CA THR A 721 29.41 -7.58 -2.98
C THR A 721 28.82 -8.97 -2.68
N THR A 722 29.55 -10.06 -2.94
CA THR A 722 29.04 -11.42 -2.65
C THR A 722 28.66 -11.60 -1.18
N THR A 723 27.39 -11.93 -0.94
CA THR A 723 26.85 -12.27 0.39
C THR A 723 27.02 -13.75 0.74
N ASP A 724 27.18 -14.62 -0.26
CA ASP A 724 27.21 -16.08 -0.09
C ASP A 724 28.37 -16.77 -0.85
N GLY A 725 28.48 -18.09 -0.72
CA GLY A 725 29.57 -18.87 -1.29
C GLY A 725 30.82 -18.86 -0.40
N ARG A 726 31.95 -18.35 -0.90
CA ARG A 726 33.25 -18.53 -0.20
C ARG A 726 33.35 -17.77 1.13
N MET A 727 32.57 -16.72 1.38
CA MET A 727 32.52 -16.08 2.69
C MET A 727 31.84 -16.98 3.73
N VAL A 728 30.71 -17.60 3.35
CA VAL A 728 29.97 -18.57 4.18
C VAL A 728 30.79 -19.84 4.44
N ASP A 729 31.51 -20.37 3.44
CA ASP A 729 32.45 -21.50 3.63
C ASP A 729 33.50 -21.19 4.72
N ARG A 730 34.05 -19.97 4.72
CA ARG A 730 35.03 -19.50 5.71
C ARG A 730 34.39 -19.39 7.10
N ALA A 731 33.24 -18.73 7.21
CA ALA A 731 32.55 -18.56 8.49
C ALA A 731 32.19 -19.93 9.12
N ARG A 732 31.61 -20.84 8.33
CA ARG A 732 31.24 -22.20 8.75
C ARG A 732 32.45 -23.00 9.22
N SER A 733 33.55 -22.98 8.47
CA SER A 733 34.78 -23.72 8.83
C SER A 733 35.46 -23.15 10.08
N TRP A 734 35.54 -21.82 10.25
CA TRP A 734 36.07 -21.19 11.46
C TRP A 734 35.22 -21.48 12.70
N CYS A 735 33.89 -21.37 12.60
CA CYS A 735 32.98 -21.76 13.69
C CYS A 735 33.13 -23.25 14.06
N SER A 736 33.25 -24.13 13.05
CA SER A 736 33.52 -25.56 13.26
C SER A 736 34.90 -25.83 13.85
N MET A 737 35.92 -25.00 13.62
CA MET A 737 37.22 -25.09 14.28
C MET A 737 37.10 -24.76 15.77
N ILE A 738 36.52 -23.60 16.10
CA ILE A 738 36.32 -23.09 17.47
C ILE A 738 35.33 -23.98 18.27
N GLY A 739 34.43 -24.69 17.58
CA GLY A 739 33.38 -25.50 18.19
C GLY A 739 32.21 -24.64 18.65
N VAL A 740 31.68 -23.83 17.72
CA VAL A 740 30.50 -22.97 17.85
C VAL A 740 29.52 -23.37 16.75
N PRO A 741 28.22 -23.60 17.02
CA PRO A 741 27.23 -23.86 15.99
C PRO A 741 27.06 -22.65 15.06
N TYR A 742 27.04 -22.91 13.76
CA TYR A 742 26.84 -21.90 12.71
C TYR A 742 25.61 -22.23 11.86
N TYR A 743 24.62 -21.34 11.89
CA TYR A 743 23.42 -21.41 11.07
C TYR A 743 23.48 -20.37 9.94
N ARG A 744 23.10 -20.79 8.73
CA ARG A 744 22.97 -19.92 7.55
C ARG A 744 21.62 -20.18 6.89
N PHE A 745 20.74 -19.18 6.91
CA PHE A 745 19.49 -19.20 6.17
C PHE A 745 19.56 -18.21 5.02
N ASN A 746 19.27 -18.68 3.80
CA ASN A 746 19.26 -17.88 2.60
C ASN A 746 18.38 -18.57 1.54
N PRO A 747 17.21 -18.03 1.17
CA PRO A 747 16.28 -18.69 0.25
C PRO A 747 16.77 -18.64 -1.20
N GLN A 748 16.49 -19.69 -1.98
CA GLN A 748 16.69 -19.67 -3.42
C GLN A 748 15.56 -18.90 -4.10
N LEU A 749 15.89 -17.79 -4.77
CA LEU A 749 14.92 -17.00 -5.53
C LEU A 749 14.62 -17.64 -6.88
N ALA A 750 13.40 -17.40 -7.39
CA ALA A 750 12.91 -17.90 -8.67
C ALA A 750 13.46 -17.10 -9.87
N GLU A 751 13.69 -15.81 -9.70
CA GLU A 751 14.31 -14.89 -10.67
C GLU A 751 15.35 -13.99 -9.96
N ASP A 752 16.14 -13.23 -10.72
CA ASP A 752 17.01 -12.19 -10.15
C ASP A 752 16.20 -10.93 -9.83
N VAL A 753 16.40 -10.42 -8.61
CA VAL A 753 15.69 -9.25 -8.06
C VAL A 753 16.72 -8.14 -7.79
N PRO A 754 16.66 -7.00 -8.50
CA PRO A 754 17.63 -5.91 -8.31
C PRO A 754 17.45 -5.17 -6.97
N LEU A 755 18.47 -4.41 -6.58
CA LEU A 755 18.54 -3.72 -5.29
C LEU A 755 17.47 -2.60 -5.13
N ASP A 756 16.98 -2.09 -6.26
CA ASP A 756 15.97 -1.04 -6.41
C ASP A 756 14.69 -1.54 -7.11
N GLU A 757 14.37 -2.85 -7.01
CA GLU A 757 13.11 -3.38 -7.53
C GLU A 757 11.90 -2.66 -6.91
N THR A 758 11.00 -2.21 -7.78
CA THR A 758 9.81 -1.43 -7.39
C THR A 758 8.51 -2.18 -7.68
N ASN A 759 8.53 -3.24 -8.48
CA ASN A 759 7.34 -4.02 -8.80
C ASN A 759 6.89 -4.88 -7.60
N ASP A 760 5.73 -4.52 -7.05
CA ASP A 760 5.13 -5.16 -5.87
C ASP A 760 4.92 -6.67 -6.02
N LEU A 761 4.52 -7.16 -7.20
CA LEU A 761 4.26 -8.58 -7.42
C LEU A 761 5.52 -9.44 -7.23
N LYS A 762 6.68 -8.94 -7.66
CA LYS A 762 7.98 -9.61 -7.48
C LYS A 762 8.39 -9.64 -6.02
N LEU A 763 8.19 -8.52 -5.30
CA LEU A 763 8.52 -8.43 -3.87
C LEU A 763 7.62 -9.37 -3.04
N ILE A 764 6.34 -9.48 -3.40
CA ILE A 764 5.39 -10.43 -2.80
C ILE A 764 5.79 -11.88 -3.08
N ASP A 765 6.18 -12.23 -4.31
CA ASP A 765 6.62 -13.59 -4.66
C ASP A 765 7.94 -13.98 -3.99
N MET A 766 8.86 -13.02 -3.87
CA MET A 766 10.11 -13.13 -3.10
C MET A 766 9.84 -13.39 -1.60
N MET A 767 8.87 -12.68 -1.00
CA MET A 767 8.44 -12.91 0.39
C MET A 767 7.75 -14.27 0.55
N CYS A 768 6.83 -14.65 -0.36
CA CYS A 768 6.19 -15.97 -0.37
C CYS A 768 7.22 -17.11 -0.47
N THR A 769 8.19 -16.99 -1.37
CA THR A 769 9.29 -17.94 -1.56
C THR A 769 10.15 -18.07 -0.31
N THR A 770 10.42 -16.94 0.36
CA THR A 770 11.14 -16.93 1.64
C THR A 770 10.36 -17.64 2.74
N ARG A 771 9.04 -17.39 2.86
CA ARG A 771 8.17 -18.04 3.84
C ARG A 771 8.10 -19.56 3.61
N ALA A 772 7.96 -19.99 2.35
CA ALA A 772 8.00 -21.40 1.97
C ALA A 772 9.35 -22.07 2.27
N TYR A 773 10.48 -21.36 2.04
CA TYR A 773 11.81 -21.83 2.41
C TYR A 773 11.96 -21.99 3.94
N MET A 774 11.43 -21.05 4.73
CA MET A 774 11.46 -21.16 6.20
C MET A 774 10.58 -22.31 6.71
N HIS A 775 9.42 -22.57 6.09
CA HIS A 775 8.60 -23.75 6.41
C HIS A 775 9.32 -25.06 6.05
N ALA A 776 9.94 -25.15 4.87
CA ALA A 776 10.72 -26.32 4.46
C ALA A 776 11.89 -26.61 5.42
N ASN A 777 12.50 -25.57 6.01
CA ASN A 777 13.59 -25.69 6.98
C ASN A 777 13.13 -25.62 8.45
N ARG A 778 11.82 -25.68 8.74
CA ARG A 778 11.21 -25.49 10.08
C ARG A 778 11.81 -26.40 11.17
N ASN A 779 12.37 -27.56 10.80
CA ASN A 779 13.08 -28.43 11.72
C ASN A 779 14.43 -27.85 12.20
N GLN A 780 15.21 -27.23 11.31
CA GLN A 780 16.45 -26.53 11.69
C GLN A 780 16.16 -25.27 12.51
N VAL A 781 15.06 -24.56 12.21
CA VAL A 781 14.64 -23.39 13.00
C VAL A 781 14.17 -23.81 14.41
N LYS A 782 13.51 -24.97 14.54
CA LYS A 782 13.21 -25.58 15.85
C LYS A 782 14.48 -25.99 16.61
N GLU A 783 15.49 -26.55 15.94
CA GLU A 783 16.78 -26.90 16.55
C GLU A 783 17.53 -25.65 17.05
N LEU A 784 17.59 -24.59 16.23
CA LEU A 784 18.09 -23.27 16.64
C LEU A 784 17.31 -22.70 17.84
N ALA A 785 15.98 -22.80 17.84
CA ALA A 785 15.14 -22.33 18.93
C ALA A 785 15.39 -23.11 20.24
N LEU A 786 15.69 -24.41 20.17
CA LEU A 786 16.08 -25.21 21.34
C LEU A 786 17.46 -24.81 21.87
N ILE A 787 18.42 -24.48 21.01
CA ILE A 787 19.73 -23.93 21.43
C ILE A 787 19.54 -22.57 22.13
N LEU A 788 18.75 -21.67 21.54
CA LEU A 788 18.45 -20.35 22.14
C LEU A 788 17.68 -20.45 23.47
N LYS A 789 16.77 -21.43 23.62
CA LYS A 789 16.04 -21.67 24.88
C LYS A 789 16.91 -22.32 25.95
N SER A 790 17.66 -23.37 25.62
CA SER A 790 18.58 -24.05 26.56
C SER A 790 19.77 -23.21 27.02
N ILE A 791 20.04 -22.06 26.39
CA ILE A 791 21.02 -21.05 26.83
C ILE A 791 20.35 -19.91 27.65
N SER A 792 19.01 -19.81 27.67
CA SER A 792 18.26 -18.72 28.35
C SER A 792 17.32 -19.15 29.48
N GLU A 793 17.19 -20.46 29.75
CA GLU A 793 16.33 -21.02 30.81
C GLU A 793 17.10 -21.35 32.12
N ASP A 794 18.43 -21.19 32.14
CA ASP A 794 19.28 -21.27 33.35
C ASP A 794 19.44 -19.88 34.03
N ASN A 795 18.34 -19.12 34.19
CA ASN A 795 18.27 -17.75 34.76
C ASN A 795 17.20 -17.66 35.87
#